data_AF-I9Z2F8-F1
#
_entry.id   AF-I9Z2F8-F1
#
_cell.length_a   1.000
_cell.length_b   1.000
_cell.length_c   1.000
_cell.angle_alpha   90.00
_cell.angle_beta   90.00
_cell.angle_gamma   90.00
#
_symmetry.space_group_name_H-M   'P 1'
#
loop_
_entity.id
_entity.type
_entity.pdbx_description
1 polymer ?
#
loop_
_entity_poly.entity_id
_entity_poly.type
_entity_poly.pdbx_seq_one_letter_code
_entity_poly.pdbx_strand_id
1 'polypeptide(L)'
;MKKTKKTILLSLTLAASLLHAEDNGVFLSVGYQIGEAVQKVKNADKVQKLSDSYEQLSKLLANDNGTSSKTSAQAINQAVNNLNERAKKLTSGTTQSPAYQATLLALKSVLGLWNSIGYAVVCGGYVKTPVEGHKNFHYTDENGNGTKINCGGSIGSNGQVQNHAGTNTLKADKNVSLSIKQYEEIHEAYQILSKALKQAGLAPLNSKGEKLEAHVTTSVDQQGSSNETKTTTSVIDTTNGAQNLLNYAQNIVNTLKDYCPMLIAKSSNGTSSSTNTPSWQTAGGGKNACATFGNEFSAASDMLKNAQEIVEKTQQLSANQPKNITQPHDFNLNTPSSLTALAQKMLKNAQSQAEILKLANQVESDFNKLSSGHLKDYIGKCDTSAISGANMTMQNQKSNWGNGCAGVEETLASLKSSNASFDSQTPQINEAQNLANTLIQELGNNPFRNMGMIASSTTNNGALNGFGVQAGYKQFFGEKKRWGLRYYGFFDYNHAYIKSSFFNSASDVWTYGVGSDLLFNFINDKNTNFLGKNNQISFGLFGGIALAGTSWLNSQFVNLKTISNVYSAKVNTANFQFLFNLGLRTNLARPKKKDSHHAAQHGMELGVKIPTINTNYYSFLGTKLEYRRLYSVYLNYVFAY
;
A
#
# COMPACT_ATOMS: atom_id res chain seq x y z
N MET A 1 -110.55 9.10 -62.93
CA MET A 1 -111.39 9.77 -61.91
C MET A 1 -110.61 10.90 -61.27
N LYS A 2 -111.17 12.14 -61.27
CA LYS A 2 -110.88 13.30 -60.39
C LYS A 2 -109.43 13.85 -60.36
N LYS A 3 -109.12 15.15 -60.38
CA LYS A 3 -109.84 16.44 -60.55
C LYS A 3 -108.73 17.53 -60.43
N THR A 4 -108.83 18.62 -61.22
CA THR A 4 -108.43 20.04 -60.89
C THR A 4 -106.95 20.37 -60.56
N LYS A 5 -106.37 21.57 -60.76
CA LYS A 5 -106.60 22.85 -61.48
C LYS A 5 -105.31 23.70 -61.22
N LYS A 6 -104.95 24.56 -62.19
CA LYS A 6 -104.34 25.92 -62.09
C LYS A 6 -102.94 26.18 -61.46
N THR A 7 -102.03 26.63 -62.34
CA THR A 7 -101.33 27.95 -62.40
C THR A 7 -100.46 28.45 -61.22
N ILE A 8 -99.18 28.78 -61.48
CA ILE A 8 -98.55 30.14 -61.48
C ILE A 8 -96.99 30.03 -61.55
N LEU A 9 -96.37 30.82 -62.43
CA LEU A 9 -94.93 31.18 -62.45
C LEU A 9 -94.57 32.10 -61.26
N LEU A 10 -93.39 31.93 -60.62
CA LEU A 10 -92.40 33.01 -60.40
C LEU A 10 -91.11 32.53 -59.68
N SER A 11 -89.96 32.90 -60.28
CA SER A 11 -88.74 33.47 -59.68
C SER A 11 -87.89 32.75 -58.61
N LEU A 12 -86.57 32.76 -58.90
CA LEU A 12 -85.42 33.09 -58.03
C LEU A 12 -85.46 32.64 -56.56
N THR A 13 -84.52 31.77 -56.18
CA THR A 13 -83.33 32.16 -55.38
C THR A 13 -82.44 30.95 -55.08
N LEU A 14 -81.17 31.07 -55.47
CA LEU A 14 -80.01 30.80 -54.61
C LEU A 14 -80.13 29.59 -53.66
N ALA A 15 -79.94 28.37 -54.18
CA ALA A 15 -79.42 27.28 -53.34
C ALA A 15 -77.98 27.65 -53.01
N ALA A 16 -77.80 28.39 -51.91
CA ALA A 16 -76.53 28.64 -51.27
C ALA A 16 -75.87 27.29 -50.99
N SER A 17 -74.92 26.89 -51.83
CA SER A 17 -73.94 25.89 -51.43
C SER A 17 -73.23 26.48 -50.21
N LEU A 18 -73.57 25.95 -49.03
CA LEU A 18 -72.89 26.18 -47.76
C LEU A 18 -71.41 25.78 -47.93
N LEU A 19 -70.62 26.71 -48.46
CA LEU A 19 -69.18 26.61 -48.55
C LEU A 19 -68.64 26.96 -47.17
N HIS A 20 -68.14 25.95 -46.47
CA HIS A 20 -67.28 26.19 -45.33
C HIS A 20 -65.84 26.34 -45.83
N ALA A 21 -65.06 27.18 -45.15
CA ALA A 21 -63.64 27.38 -45.45
C ALA A 21 -62.82 26.08 -45.32
N GLU A 22 -63.38 25.05 -44.69
CA GLU A 22 -62.75 23.75 -44.56
C GLU A 22 -63.67 22.62 -45.05
N ASP A 23 -63.08 21.78 -45.89
CA ASP A 23 -63.67 20.56 -46.45
C ASP A 23 -62.85 19.35 -45.99
N ASN A 24 -63.50 18.19 -46.00
CA ASN A 24 -62.80 16.92 -45.82
C ASN A 24 -61.89 16.71 -47.03
N GLY A 25 -60.67 16.23 -46.78
CA GLY A 25 -59.70 16.11 -47.84
C GLY A 25 -58.34 15.65 -47.37
N VAL A 26 -57.49 15.39 -48.35
CA VAL A 26 -56.08 15.07 -48.13
C VAL A 26 -55.36 16.39 -47.90
N PHE A 27 -54.42 16.40 -46.96
CA PHE A 27 -53.57 17.55 -46.74
C PHE A 27 -52.09 17.14 -46.78
N LEU A 28 -51.28 18.07 -47.25
CA LEU A 28 -49.84 18.06 -47.19
C LEU A 28 -49.39 19.33 -46.49
N SER A 29 -48.41 19.21 -45.61
CA SER A 29 -47.87 20.35 -44.91
C SER A 29 -46.36 20.24 -44.77
N VAL A 30 -45.71 21.38 -44.92
CA VAL A 30 -44.26 21.54 -44.82
C VAL A 30 -43.97 22.76 -43.96
N GLY A 31 -42.94 22.69 -43.13
CA GLY A 31 -42.63 23.80 -42.25
C GLY A 31 -41.28 23.73 -41.59
N TYR A 32 -41.00 24.78 -40.84
CA TYR A 32 -39.76 24.97 -40.11
C TYR A 32 -40.02 24.77 -38.62
N GLN A 33 -39.08 24.12 -37.94
CA GLN A 33 -39.15 23.82 -36.51
C GLN A 33 -37.90 24.32 -35.78
N ILE A 34 -38.13 24.87 -34.58
CA ILE A 34 -37.08 25.28 -33.65
C ILE A 34 -37.36 24.58 -32.33
N GLY A 35 -36.34 24.00 -31.72
CA GLY A 35 -36.45 23.33 -30.43
C GLY A 35 -35.21 23.50 -29.57
N GLU A 36 -35.30 23.04 -28.33
CA GLU A 36 -34.17 22.99 -27.42
C GLU A 36 -33.84 21.54 -27.07
N ALA A 37 -32.57 21.18 -27.20
CA ALA A 37 -32.00 19.92 -26.72
C ALA A 37 -31.15 20.18 -25.48
N VAL A 38 -31.35 19.39 -24.43
CA VAL A 38 -30.52 19.39 -23.23
C VAL A 38 -29.71 18.11 -23.17
N GLN A 39 -28.39 18.25 -23.08
CA GLN A 39 -27.46 17.16 -22.84
C GLN A 39 -27.10 17.11 -21.35
N LYS A 40 -27.41 15.98 -20.69
CA LYS A 40 -26.99 15.72 -19.29
C LYS A 40 -25.98 14.58 -19.26
N VAL A 41 -24.79 14.86 -18.74
CA VAL A 41 -23.78 13.84 -18.46
C VAL A 41 -23.80 13.51 -16.97
N LYS A 42 -24.22 12.30 -16.61
CA LYS A 42 -24.09 11.80 -15.22
C LYS A 42 -22.75 11.08 -15.07
N ASN A 43 -22.00 11.40 -14.02
CA ASN A 43 -20.68 10.83 -13.65
C ASN A 43 -19.48 11.23 -14.54
N ALA A 44 -19.51 12.38 -15.25
CA ALA A 44 -18.36 12.88 -16.05
C ALA A 44 -17.07 12.99 -15.21
N ASP A 45 -17.20 13.53 -13.99
CA ASP A 45 -16.10 13.75 -13.06
C ASP A 45 -15.35 12.47 -12.70
N LYS A 46 -16.01 11.30 -12.70
CA LYS A 46 -15.35 10.01 -12.37
C LYS A 46 -14.45 9.52 -13.50
N VAL A 47 -14.84 9.75 -14.75
CA VAL A 47 -14.05 9.34 -15.93
C VAL A 47 -12.90 10.32 -16.15
N GLN A 48 -13.16 11.63 -15.99
CA GLN A 48 -12.11 12.64 -16.00
C GLN A 48 -11.08 12.34 -14.91
N LYS A 49 -11.54 12.05 -13.68
CA LYS A 49 -10.65 11.67 -12.59
C LYS A 49 -9.86 10.38 -12.86
N LEU A 50 -10.47 9.37 -13.50
CA LEU A 50 -9.75 8.15 -13.88
C LEU A 50 -8.68 8.44 -14.93
N SER A 51 -9.01 9.28 -15.93
CA SER A 51 -8.07 9.73 -16.95
C SER A 51 -6.94 10.55 -16.35
N ASP A 52 -7.25 11.54 -15.51
CA ASP A 52 -6.28 12.38 -14.81
C ASP A 52 -5.40 11.54 -13.89
N SER A 53 -5.98 10.57 -13.18
CA SER A 53 -5.23 9.63 -12.34
C SER A 53 -4.27 8.78 -13.16
N TYR A 54 -4.72 8.27 -14.31
CA TYR A 54 -3.87 7.48 -15.20
C TYR A 54 -2.76 8.32 -15.82
N GLU A 55 -3.07 9.55 -16.25
CA GLU A 55 -2.09 10.47 -16.82
C GLU A 55 -1.04 10.89 -15.78
N GLN A 56 -1.46 11.25 -14.57
CA GLN A 56 -0.54 11.59 -13.48
C GLN A 56 0.31 10.40 -13.07
N LEU A 57 -0.27 9.20 -12.98
CA LEU A 57 0.46 7.98 -12.64
C LEU A 57 1.46 7.60 -13.73
N SER A 58 1.08 7.76 -15.00
CA SER A 58 1.98 7.61 -16.13
C SER A 58 3.11 8.62 -16.08
N LYS A 59 2.85 9.90 -15.80
CA LYS A 59 3.87 10.94 -15.65
C LYS A 59 4.82 10.69 -14.47
N LEU A 60 4.30 10.15 -13.36
CA LEU A 60 5.10 9.80 -12.19
C LEU A 60 6.06 8.64 -12.50
N LEU A 61 5.59 7.61 -13.20
CA LEU A 61 6.37 6.40 -13.49
C LEU A 61 7.23 6.52 -14.76
N ALA A 62 6.85 7.36 -15.73
CA ALA A 62 7.58 7.61 -16.97
C ALA A 62 8.70 8.64 -16.78
N ASN A 63 9.71 8.56 -17.66
CA ASN A 63 10.89 9.41 -17.65
C ASN A 63 10.72 10.60 -18.63
N ASP A 64 9.52 11.19 -18.67
CA ASP A 64 9.03 11.97 -19.84
C ASP A 64 9.33 13.47 -19.83
N ASN A 65 10.03 13.98 -18.82
CA ASN A 65 10.63 15.30 -18.92
C ASN A 65 12.14 15.10 -18.92
N GLY A 66 12.86 15.65 -19.89
CA GLY A 66 14.33 15.61 -20.02
C GLY A 66 15.12 16.22 -18.84
N THR A 67 14.49 16.34 -17.68
CA THR A 67 15.04 16.54 -16.34
C THR A 67 14.58 15.37 -15.48
N SER A 68 15.53 14.56 -15.01
CA SER A 68 15.35 13.39 -14.14
C SER A 68 14.15 13.47 -13.19
N SER A 69 13.02 12.83 -13.55
CA SER A 69 11.93 12.64 -12.61
C SER A 69 12.43 11.80 -11.44
N LYS A 70 12.55 12.43 -10.27
CA LYS A 70 13.06 11.81 -9.03
C LYS A 70 12.22 10.62 -8.55
N THR A 71 11.04 10.39 -9.14
CA THR A 71 10.08 9.34 -8.77
C THR A 71 9.77 8.36 -9.91
N SER A 72 10.53 8.38 -11.01
CA SER A 72 10.36 7.42 -12.11
C SER A 72 10.46 5.97 -11.63
N ALA A 73 9.88 5.02 -12.37
CA ALA A 73 9.98 3.59 -12.03
C ALA A 73 11.44 3.11 -11.94
N GLN A 74 12.33 3.70 -12.74
CA GLN A 74 13.78 3.45 -12.68
C GLN A 74 14.39 3.97 -11.38
N ALA A 75 14.09 5.22 -10.98
CA ALA A 75 14.56 5.80 -9.73
C ALA A 75 14.03 5.02 -8.51
N ILE A 76 12.75 4.63 -8.53
CA ILE A 76 12.14 3.80 -7.47
C ILE A 76 12.87 2.45 -7.38
N ASN A 77 13.04 1.74 -8.49
CA ASN A 77 13.72 0.45 -8.49
C ASN A 77 15.19 0.55 -8.07
N GLN A 78 15.90 1.62 -8.46
CA GLN A 78 17.26 1.87 -8.00
C GLN A 78 17.32 2.08 -6.48
N ALA A 79 16.41 2.90 -5.93
CA ALA A 79 16.31 3.11 -4.49
C ALA A 79 15.94 1.81 -3.74
N VAL A 80 15.01 1.02 -4.27
CA VAL A 80 14.65 -0.30 -3.72
C VAL A 80 15.84 -1.26 -3.74
N ASN A 81 16.59 -1.31 -4.83
CA ASN A 81 17.79 -2.15 -4.93
C ASN A 81 18.86 -1.72 -3.93
N ASN A 82 19.12 -0.42 -3.79
CA ASN A 82 20.07 0.11 -2.81
C ASN A 82 19.66 -0.26 -1.38
N LEU A 83 18.37 -0.09 -1.04
CA LEU A 83 17.83 -0.48 0.27
C LEU A 83 17.99 -1.99 0.52
N ASN A 84 17.64 -2.82 -0.45
CA ASN A 84 17.69 -4.28 -0.33
C ASN A 84 19.12 -4.81 -0.25
N GLU A 85 20.06 -4.30 -1.07
CA GLU A 85 21.46 -4.70 -1.01
C GLU A 85 22.12 -4.29 0.31
N ARG A 86 21.83 -3.07 0.80
CA ARG A 86 22.32 -2.63 2.12
C ARG A 86 21.71 -3.44 3.26
N ALA A 87 20.40 -3.73 3.20
CA ALA A 87 19.73 -4.58 4.18
C ALA A 87 20.27 -6.01 4.15
N LYS A 88 20.56 -6.57 2.97
CA LYS A 88 21.17 -7.90 2.83
C LYS A 88 22.57 -7.92 3.45
N LYS A 89 23.42 -6.93 3.15
CA LYS A 89 24.73 -6.80 3.81
C LYS A 89 24.61 -6.72 5.32
N LEU A 90 23.64 -5.96 5.84
CA LEU A 90 23.40 -5.83 7.27
C LEU A 90 22.90 -7.14 7.92
N THR A 91 22.03 -7.87 7.23
CA THR A 91 21.32 -9.03 7.81
C THR A 91 22.01 -10.36 7.63
N SER A 92 22.66 -10.58 6.47
CA SER A 92 23.33 -11.83 6.13
C SER A 92 24.84 -11.71 6.03
N GLY A 93 25.39 -10.49 6.04
CA GLY A 93 26.84 -10.28 6.00
C GLY A 93 27.49 -10.56 7.35
N THR A 94 28.77 -10.92 7.32
CA THR A 94 29.61 -11.14 8.51
C THR A 94 30.61 -10.00 8.68
N THR A 95 31.73 -10.01 7.95
CA THR A 95 32.82 -9.03 8.06
C THR A 95 32.38 -7.60 7.75
N GLN A 96 31.48 -7.44 6.77
CA GLN A 96 31.00 -6.12 6.33
C GLN A 96 29.77 -5.63 7.11
N SER A 97 29.18 -6.46 7.99
CA SER A 97 27.94 -6.11 8.68
C SER A 97 28.23 -5.52 10.06
N PRO A 98 27.89 -4.25 10.33
CA PRO A 98 28.01 -3.69 11.67
C PRO A 98 27.09 -4.36 12.68
N ALA A 99 25.91 -4.83 12.25
CA ALA A 99 25.00 -5.60 13.11
C ALA A 99 25.65 -6.91 13.59
N TYR A 100 26.28 -7.64 12.67
CA TYR A 100 26.98 -8.88 12.99
C TYR A 100 28.21 -8.61 13.87
N GLN A 101 29.03 -7.62 13.50
CA GLN A 101 30.24 -7.29 14.27
C GLN A 101 29.91 -6.81 15.69
N ALA A 102 28.85 -6.01 15.87
CA ALA A 102 28.39 -5.61 17.20
C ALA A 102 27.91 -6.81 18.03
N THR A 103 27.13 -7.71 17.43
CA THR A 103 26.66 -8.93 18.10
C THR A 103 27.84 -9.83 18.49
N LEU A 104 28.79 -10.04 17.57
CA LEU A 104 30.00 -10.81 17.82
C LEU A 104 30.87 -10.17 18.90
N LEU A 105 30.99 -8.83 18.90
CA LEU A 105 31.72 -8.08 19.91
C LEU A 105 31.11 -8.31 21.28
N ALA A 106 29.79 -8.20 21.43
CA ALA A 106 29.12 -8.48 22.71
C ALA A 106 29.40 -9.90 23.24
N LEU A 107 29.31 -10.92 22.37
CA LEU A 107 29.61 -12.30 22.77
C LEU A 107 31.09 -12.50 23.17
N LYS A 108 32.02 -11.98 22.36
CA LYS A 108 33.46 -12.05 22.65
C LYS A 108 33.83 -11.24 23.89
N SER A 109 33.15 -10.14 24.17
CA SER A 109 33.33 -9.35 25.39
C SER A 109 32.94 -10.12 26.64
N VAL A 110 31.88 -10.93 26.59
CA VAL A 110 31.53 -11.80 27.72
C VAL A 110 32.54 -12.93 27.93
N LEU A 111 33.03 -13.55 26.84
CA LEU A 111 34.14 -14.51 26.94
C LEU A 111 35.40 -13.84 27.52
N GLY A 112 35.74 -12.65 27.05
CA GLY A 112 36.89 -11.88 27.52
C GLY A 112 36.74 -11.44 28.97
N LEU A 113 35.54 -11.05 29.39
CA LEU A 113 35.21 -10.75 30.78
C LEU A 113 35.45 -11.98 31.65
N TRP A 114 34.86 -13.13 31.29
CA TRP A 114 35.05 -14.36 32.05
C TRP A 114 36.53 -14.75 32.11
N ASN A 115 37.24 -14.80 30.99
CA ASN A 115 38.68 -15.13 30.98
C ASN A 115 39.53 -14.18 31.85
N SER A 116 39.12 -12.92 31.95
CA SER A 116 39.83 -11.92 32.75
C SER A 116 39.60 -12.08 34.26
N ILE A 117 38.40 -12.47 34.70
CA ILE A 117 38.04 -12.42 36.14
C ILE A 117 37.51 -13.73 36.73
N GLY A 118 37.06 -14.67 35.90
CA GLY A 118 36.28 -15.85 36.29
C GLY A 118 37.02 -16.80 37.23
N TYR A 119 38.35 -16.86 37.11
CA TYR A 119 39.20 -17.63 38.03
C TYR A 119 39.20 -17.10 39.47
N ALA A 120 38.88 -15.83 39.67
CA ALA A 120 38.86 -15.19 40.98
C ALA A 120 37.46 -15.17 41.62
N VAL A 121 36.44 -15.71 40.96
CA VAL A 121 35.07 -15.75 41.49
C VAL A 121 34.94 -16.84 42.55
N VAL A 122 34.52 -16.48 43.75
CA VAL A 122 34.28 -17.44 44.84
C VAL A 122 33.04 -18.30 44.53
N CYS A 123 33.22 -19.61 44.50
CA CYS A 123 32.19 -20.58 44.17
C CYS A 123 32.24 -21.80 45.09
N GLY A 124 31.11 -22.53 45.19
CA GLY A 124 30.97 -23.75 45.97
C GLY A 124 30.48 -23.55 47.40
N GLY A 125 29.79 -22.44 47.69
CA GLY A 125 29.15 -22.23 48.99
C GLY A 125 27.99 -23.20 49.24
N TYR A 126 27.69 -23.49 50.50
CA TYR A 126 26.62 -24.42 50.86
C TYR A 126 25.23 -23.80 50.61
N VAL A 127 24.33 -24.59 50.01
CA VAL A 127 22.90 -24.24 49.80
C VAL A 127 22.01 -24.91 50.84
N LYS A 128 22.39 -26.11 51.29
CA LYS A 128 21.72 -26.91 52.32
C LYS A 128 22.76 -27.51 53.26
N THR A 129 22.35 -27.89 54.46
CA THR A 129 23.16 -28.64 55.42
C THR A 129 22.72 -30.12 55.43
N PRO A 130 23.64 -31.10 55.47
CA PRO A 130 25.10 -30.95 55.56
C PRO A 130 25.74 -30.40 54.27
N VAL A 131 26.90 -29.76 54.43
CA VAL A 131 27.63 -29.01 53.39
C VAL A 131 27.89 -29.88 52.16
N GLU A 132 27.54 -29.37 50.96
CA GLU A 132 27.90 -30.00 49.68
C GLU A 132 29.43 -30.10 49.56
N GLY A 133 29.93 -31.14 48.88
CA GLY A 133 31.36 -31.40 48.72
C GLY A 133 32.07 -30.37 47.83
N HIS A 134 32.98 -30.82 46.99
CA HIS A 134 33.66 -29.98 46.00
C HIS A 134 33.36 -30.46 44.57
N LYS A 135 33.51 -29.57 43.60
CA LYS A 135 33.42 -29.90 42.18
C LYS A 135 34.49 -29.14 41.40
N ASN A 136 35.17 -29.86 40.51
CA ASN A 136 36.19 -29.32 39.63
C ASN A 136 35.58 -29.10 38.23
N PHE A 137 35.75 -27.91 37.68
CA PHE A 137 35.28 -27.51 36.36
C PHE A 137 36.46 -27.39 35.40
N HIS A 138 36.42 -28.13 34.29
CA HIS A 138 37.56 -28.28 33.38
C HIS A 138 37.41 -27.31 32.20
N TYR A 139 38.27 -26.32 32.14
CA TYR A 139 38.39 -25.38 31.02
C TYR A 139 39.46 -25.89 30.06
N THR A 140 39.12 -26.99 29.38
CA THR A 140 40.02 -27.73 28.49
C THR A 140 39.50 -27.75 27.06
N ASP A 141 40.40 -27.90 26.10
CA ASP A 141 40.06 -28.28 24.73
C ASP A 141 39.69 -29.78 24.62
N GLU A 142 39.32 -30.22 23.42
CA GLU A 142 38.96 -31.63 23.13
C GLU A 142 40.12 -32.62 23.37
N ASN A 143 41.35 -32.12 23.41
CA ASN A 143 42.54 -32.91 23.68
C ASN A 143 42.87 -32.97 25.20
N GLY A 144 42.02 -32.38 26.05
CA GLY A 144 42.23 -32.33 27.49
C GLY A 144 43.26 -31.31 27.95
N ASN A 145 43.76 -30.45 27.04
CA ASN A 145 44.70 -29.39 27.38
C ASN A 145 43.94 -28.21 27.97
N GLY A 146 44.31 -27.77 29.16
CA GLY A 146 43.69 -26.60 29.79
C GLY A 146 43.84 -26.55 31.30
N THR A 147 42.96 -25.78 31.94
CA THR A 147 43.01 -25.52 33.38
C THR A 147 41.77 -26.04 34.08
N LYS A 148 41.84 -26.21 35.41
CA LYS A 148 40.71 -26.65 36.22
C LYS A 148 40.45 -25.62 37.30
N ILE A 149 39.18 -25.29 37.54
CA ILE A 149 38.75 -24.46 38.67
C ILE A 149 38.06 -25.35 39.68
N ASN A 150 38.51 -25.28 40.93
CA ASN A 150 37.87 -25.97 42.05
C ASN A 150 36.85 -25.03 42.71
N CYS A 151 35.64 -25.53 42.93
CA CYS A 151 34.61 -24.86 43.72
C CYS A 151 34.26 -25.71 44.94
N GLY A 152 34.37 -25.13 46.13
CA GLY A 152 34.00 -25.75 47.40
C GLY A 152 35.20 -25.99 48.33
N GLY A 153 35.34 -27.22 48.81
CA GLY A 153 36.41 -27.65 49.71
C GLY A 153 37.76 -27.88 49.01
N SER A 154 38.85 -27.82 49.78
CA SER A 154 40.20 -28.23 49.34
C SER A 154 40.47 -29.70 49.66
N ILE A 155 41.33 -30.37 48.88
CA ILE A 155 41.85 -31.71 49.23
C ILE A 155 43.13 -31.51 50.06
N GLY A 156 43.14 -32.05 51.28
CA GLY A 156 44.34 -32.05 52.12
C GLY A 156 45.42 -32.99 51.57
N SER A 157 46.66 -32.82 52.03
CA SER A 157 47.82 -33.66 51.64
C SER A 157 47.64 -35.16 51.93
N ASN A 158 46.59 -35.53 52.66
CA ASN A 158 46.18 -36.89 53.02
C ASN A 158 45.07 -37.46 52.11
N GLY A 159 44.71 -36.79 51.01
CA GLY A 159 43.66 -37.25 50.08
C GLY A 159 42.22 -37.09 50.61
N GLN A 160 42.03 -36.45 51.76
CA GLN A 160 40.71 -36.18 52.33
C GLN A 160 40.21 -34.79 51.91
N VAL A 161 38.93 -34.70 51.54
CA VAL A 161 38.24 -33.42 51.35
C VAL A 161 38.19 -32.71 52.71
N GLN A 162 38.86 -31.56 52.82
CA GLN A 162 38.82 -30.73 54.01
C GLN A 162 37.47 -30.00 54.08
N ASN A 163 36.48 -30.65 54.67
CA ASN A 163 35.13 -30.10 54.88
C ASN A 163 35.09 -28.85 55.79
N HIS A 164 36.23 -28.47 56.39
CA HIS A 164 36.37 -27.33 57.30
C HIS A 164 37.34 -26.25 56.78
N ALA A 165 37.87 -26.40 55.56
CA ALA A 165 38.81 -25.46 54.95
C ALA A 165 38.52 -25.32 53.45
N GLY A 166 37.71 -24.31 53.11
CA GLY A 166 37.29 -24.04 51.73
C GLY A 166 36.08 -23.12 51.66
N THR A 167 35.69 -22.75 50.44
CA THR A 167 34.54 -21.87 50.18
C THR A 167 33.21 -22.55 50.50
N ASN A 168 33.19 -23.88 50.65
CA ASN A 168 32.02 -24.65 51.10
C ASN A 168 31.60 -24.38 52.55
N THR A 169 32.45 -23.72 53.34
CA THR A 169 32.08 -23.19 54.66
C THR A 169 31.29 -21.88 54.58
N LEU A 170 31.32 -21.20 53.43
CA LEU A 170 30.54 -19.99 53.18
C LEU A 170 29.15 -20.38 52.67
N LYS A 171 28.13 -19.61 53.05
CA LYS A 171 26.80 -19.76 52.47
C LYS A 171 26.81 -19.32 51.00
N ALA A 172 26.19 -20.10 50.12
CA ALA A 172 25.87 -19.64 48.78
C ALA A 172 24.69 -18.66 48.86
N ASP A 173 24.98 -17.38 48.70
CA ASP A 173 24.00 -16.29 48.81
C ASP A 173 24.55 -15.04 48.10
N LYS A 174 23.65 -14.08 47.87
CA LYS A 174 24.01 -12.80 47.25
C LYS A 174 25.09 -12.08 48.05
N ASN A 175 26.07 -11.52 47.35
CA ASN A 175 27.26 -10.85 47.86
C ASN A 175 28.29 -11.76 48.58
N VAL A 176 28.10 -13.09 48.59
CA VAL A 176 28.97 -14.02 49.31
C VAL A 176 29.68 -14.98 48.35
N SER A 177 28.96 -15.97 47.82
CA SER A 177 29.54 -17.01 46.97
C SER A 177 28.50 -17.60 46.04
N LEU A 178 28.94 -18.09 44.88
CA LEU A 178 28.09 -18.87 44.00
C LEU A 178 27.93 -20.30 44.54
N SER A 179 26.75 -20.88 44.39
CA SER A 179 26.55 -22.32 44.57
C SER A 179 27.25 -23.11 43.45
N ILE A 180 27.47 -24.42 43.68
CA ILE A 180 28.01 -25.32 42.65
C ILE A 180 27.13 -25.30 41.40
N LYS A 181 25.81 -25.32 41.58
CA LYS A 181 24.83 -25.29 40.48
C LYS A 181 24.94 -24.02 39.64
N GLN A 182 25.01 -22.85 40.26
CA GLN A 182 25.16 -21.58 39.53
C GLN A 182 26.48 -21.53 38.76
N TYR A 183 27.56 -22.04 39.35
CA TYR A 183 28.85 -22.09 38.65
C TYR A 183 28.84 -23.09 37.50
N GLU A 184 28.14 -24.22 37.64
CA GLU A 184 27.94 -25.19 36.56
C GLU A 184 27.19 -24.59 35.37
N GLU A 185 26.13 -23.81 35.63
CA GLU A 185 25.40 -23.08 34.58
C GLU A 185 26.29 -22.07 33.84
N ILE A 186 27.14 -21.33 34.56
CA ILE A 186 28.15 -20.43 33.95
C ILE A 186 29.15 -21.23 33.11
N HIS A 187 29.66 -22.34 33.66
CA HIS A 187 30.66 -23.17 33.02
C HIS A 187 30.14 -23.76 31.71
N GLU A 188 28.94 -24.32 31.72
CA GLU A 188 28.25 -24.83 30.55
C GLU A 188 28.09 -23.73 29.48
N ALA A 189 27.54 -22.58 29.88
CA ALA A 189 27.34 -21.45 28.98
C ALA A 189 28.66 -20.97 28.35
N TYR A 190 29.73 -20.89 29.14
CA TYR A 190 31.06 -20.52 28.67
C TYR A 190 31.60 -21.54 27.65
N GLN A 191 31.49 -22.83 27.92
CA GLN A 191 32.00 -23.87 27.03
C GLN A 191 31.29 -23.86 25.68
N ILE A 192 29.96 -23.71 25.69
CA ILE A 192 29.16 -23.58 24.48
C ILE A 192 29.59 -22.34 23.68
N LEU A 193 29.71 -21.18 24.32
CA LEU A 193 30.16 -19.94 23.67
C LEU A 193 31.56 -20.07 23.06
N SER A 194 32.51 -20.57 23.85
CA SER A 194 33.91 -20.73 23.47
C SER A 194 34.04 -21.67 22.27
N LYS A 195 33.36 -22.83 22.32
CA LYS A 195 33.33 -23.82 21.25
C LYS A 195 32.70 -23.25 19.98
N ALA A 196 31.50 -22.69 20.08
CA ALA A 196 30.76 -22.15 18.94
C ALA A 196 31.57 -21.06 18.22
N LEU A 197 32.12 -20.09 18.96
CA LEU A 197 32.85 -18.98 18.37
C LEU A 197 34.24 -19.36 17.82
N LYS A 198 34.91 -20.38 18.38
CA LYS A 198 36.22 -20.84 17.90
C LYS A 198 36.13 -21.76 16.70
N GLN A 199 35.16 -22.68 16.66
CA GLN A 199 35.10 -23.71 15.62
C GLN A 199 34.13 -23.37 14.48
N ALA A 200 32.92 -22.93 14.81
CA ALA A 200 31.89 -22.63 13.81
C ALA A 200 31.79 -21.13 13.46
N GLY A 201 32.26 -20.26 14.37
CA GLY A 201 31.97 -18.83 14.32
C GLY A 201 30.50 -18.53 14.64
N LEU A 202 30.17 -17.25 14.72
CA LEU A 202 28.77 -16.81 14.83
C LEU A 202 28.08 -16.97 13.47
N ALA A 203 26.88 -17.55 13.43
CA ALA A 203 26.12 -17.62 12.19
C ALA A 203 25.63 -16.23 11.73
N PRO A 204 25.40 -16.01 10.42
CA PRO A 204 24.71 -14.81 9.94
C PRO A 204 23.41 -14.56 10.71
N LEU A 205 23.07 -13.30 10.98
CA LEU A 205 21.99 -12.95 11.92
C LEU A 205 20.60 -13.35 11.43
N ASN A 206 20.43 -13.56 10.13
CA ASN A 206 19.20 -14.09 9.53
C ASN A 206 19.15 -15.64 9.46
N SER A 207 20.19 -16.33 9.92
CA SER A 207 20.27 -17.79 9.96
C SER A 207 19.90 -18.32 11.35
N LYS A 208 19.35 -19.54 11.40
CA LYS A 208 19.14 -20.28 12.65
C LYS A 208 20.43 -20.87 13.23
N GLY A 209 21.52 -20.78 12.47
CA GLY A 209 22.79 -21.41 12.80
C GLY A 209 22.83 -22.88 12.44
N GLU A 210 24.04 -23.42 12.50
CA GLU A 210 24.37 -24.83 12.33
C GLU A 210 24.41 -25.51 13.69
N LYS A 211 24.16 -26.82 13.69
CA LYS A 211 24.27 -27.63 14.90
C LYS A 211 25.73 -27.85 15.23
N LEU A 212 26.05 -27.85 16.52
CA LEU A 212 27.36 -28.15 17.04
C LEU A 212 27.24 -28.90 18.38
N GLU A 213 28.24 -29.74 18.65
CA GLU A 213 28.36 -30.48 19.90
C GLU A 213 29.37 -29.77 20.80
N ALA A 214 28.95 -29.36 21.99
CA ALA A 214 29.82 -28.79 23.00
C ALA A 214 30.12 -29.81 24.10
N HIS A 215 31.40 -30.03 24.40
CA HIS A 215 31.83 -30.92 25.47
C HIS A 215 32.01 -30.12 26.76
N VAL A 216 31.33 -30.53 27.82
CA VAL A 216 31.42 -29.93 29.16
C VAL A 216 31.93 -30.99 30.12
N THR A 217 33.15 -30.79 30.64
CA THR A 217 33.82 -31.77 31.50
C THR A 217 33.93 -31.24 32.93
N THR A 218 33.45 -32.05 33.88
CA THR A 218 33.57 -31.77 35.32
C THR A 218 34.12 -33.00 36.04
N SER A 219 34.67 -32.82 37.23
CA SER A 219 35.06 -33.96 38.06
C SER A 219 34.82 -33.72 39.55
N VAL A 220 34.64 -34.81 40.28
CA VAL A 220 34.55 -34.81 41.75
C VAL A 220 35.55 -35.84 42.26
N ASP A 221 36.36 -35.45 43.24
CA ASP A 221 37.31 -36.38 43.84
C ASP A 221 36.60 -37.20 44.92
N GLN A 222 36.80 -38.52 44.90
CA GLN A 222 36.11 -39.45 45.80
C GLN A 222 36.94 -39.72 47.07
N GLN A 223 36.26 -39.99 48.18
CA GLN A 223 36.90 -40.41 49.43
C GLN A 223 37.37 -41.87 49.33
N GLY A 224 38.68 -42.12 49.47
CA GLY A 224 39.29 -43.47 49.50
C GLY A 224 40.82 -43.43 49.45
N SER A 225 41.50 -44.56 49.74
CA SER A 225 42.97 -44.65 49.76
C SER A 225 43.64 -44.54 48.40
N SER A 226 42.87 -44.49 47.30
CA SER A 226 43.36 -44.51 45.91
C SER A 226 43.30 -43.15 45.18
N ASN A 227 42.86 -42.05 45.80
CA ASN A 227 42.69 -40.74 45.13
C ASN A 227 41.93 -40.87 43.78
N GLU A 228 40.81 -41.58 43.75
CA GLU A 228 40.01 -41.74 42.52
C GLU A 228 39.20 -40.48 42.20
N THR A 229 39.42 -39.89 41.03
CA THR A 229 38.65 -38.75 40.51
C THR A 229 37.57 -39.25 39.56
N LYS A 230 36.29 -39.02 39.88
CA LYS A 230 35.17 -39.30 38.97
C LYS A 230 35.00 -38.14 38.00
N THR A 231 35.37 -38.35 36.75
CA THR A 231 35.18 -37.38 35.65
C THR A 231 33.86 -37.65 34.93
N THR A 232 33.12 -36.58 34.64
CA THR A 232 31.87 -36.61 33.86
C THR A 232 32.03 -35.66 32.69
N THR A 233 31.82 -36.15 31.48
CA THR A 233 31.78 -35.33 30.26
C THR A 233 30.39 -35.39 29.68
N SER A 234 29.73 -34.25 29.63
CA SER A 234 28.44 -34.06 28.96
C SER A 234 28.67 -33.57 27.54
N VAL A 235 27.93 -34.14 26.59
CA VAL A 235 27.86 -33.65 25.21
C VAL A 235 26.55 -32.89 25.06
N ILE A 236 26.62 -31.63 24.66
CA ILE A 236 25.46 -30.75 24.55
C ILE A 236 25.26 -30.39 23.09
N ASP A 237 24.14 -30.84 22.54
CA ASP A 237 23.69 -30.43 21.21
C ASP A 237 23.16 -29.00 21.26
N THR A 238 23.78 -28.10 20.50
CA THR A 238 23.43 -26.68 20.49
C THR A 238 23.61 -26.09 19.09
N THR A 239 23.41 -24.78 18.93
CA THR A 239 23.60 -24.10 17.64
C THR A 239 24.42 -22.82 17.78
N ASN A 240 25.11 -22.42 16.72
CA ASN A 240 25.85 -21.14 16.66
C ASN A 240 24.97 -19.95 16.24
N GLY A 241 23.65 -20.05 16.37
CA GLY A 241 22.72 -18.96 16.09
C GLY A 241 22.83 -17.83 17.14
N ALA A 242 22.75 -16.59 16.69
CA ALA A 242 22.97 -15.41 17.54
C ALA A 242 22.10 -15.39 18.80
N GLN A 243 20.79 -15.65 18.66
CA GLN A 243 19.87 -15.66 19.80
C GLN A 243 20.28 -16.68 20.87
N ASN A 244 20.69 -17.87 20.44
CA ASN A 244 21.10 -18.95 21.33
C ASN A 244 22.37 -18.58 22.09
N LEU A 245 23.39 -18.09 21.37
CA LEU A 245 24.65 -17.67 21.99
C LEU A 245 24.46 -16.47 22.93
N LEU A 246 23.62 -15.49 22.56
CA LEU A 246 23.33 -14.34 23.42
C LEU A 246 22.65 -14.76 24.73
N ASN A 247 21.80 -15.78 24.72
CA ASN A 247 21.19 -16.30 25.95
C ASN A 247 22.23 -16.92 26.89
N TYR A 248 23.17 -17.72 26.37
CA TYR A 248 24.27 -18.24 27.18
C TYR A 248 25.14 -17.11 27.75
N ALA A 249 25.46 -16.11 26.94
CA ALA A 249 26.25 -14.97 27.40
C ALA A 249 25.51 -14.15 28.47
N GLN A 250 24.19 -14.00 28.32
CA GLN A 250 23.34 -13.34 29.30
C GLN A 250 23.30 -14.09 30.64
N ASN A 251 23.26 -15.42 30.62
CA ASN A 251 23.30 -16.23 31.85
C ASN A 251 24.58 -15.97 32.66
N ILE A 252 25.75 -15.87 31.99
CA ILE A 252 27.02 -15.55 32.64
C ILE A 252 26.97 -14.18 33.30
N VAL A 253 26.59 -13.14 32.53
CA VAL A 253 26.58 -11.76 33.01
C VAL A 253 25.53 -11.56 34.12
N ASN A 254 24.32 -12.11 33.96
CA ASN A 254 23.27 -12.01 34.98
C ASN A 254 23.68 -12.69 36.27
N THR A 255 24.27 -13.88 36.21
CA THR A 255 24.70 -14.57 37.44
C THR A 255 25.74 -13.75 38.20
N LEU A 256 26.70 -13.14 37.50
CA LEU A 256 27.69 -12.25 38.13
C LEU A 256 27.07 -10.97 38.69
N LYS A 257 26.17 -10.34 37.93
CA LYS A 257 25.54 -9.07 38.28
C LYS A 257 24.50 -9.19 39.40
N ASP A 258 23.73 -10.27 39.43
CA ASP A 258 22.62 -10.44 40.36
C ASP A 258 23.09 -10.98 41.71
N TYR A 259 24.07 -11.89 41.69
CA TYR A 259 24.60 -12.53 42.89
C TYR A 259 25.87 -11.89 43.44
N CYS A 260 26.61 -11.11 42.65
CA CYS A 260 27.78 -10.35 43.11
C CYS A 260 28.75 -11.17 43.99
N PRO A 261 29.26 -12.34 43.57
CA PRO A 261 30.06 -13.20 44.42
C PRO A 261 31.34 -12.50 44.91
N MET A 262 31.89 -12.92 46.05
CA MET A 262 33.19 -12.39 46.49
C MET A 262 34.31 -12.74 45.50
N LEU A 263 35.34 -11.89 45.45
CA LEU A 263 36.56 -12.11 44.69
C LEU A 263 37.67 -12.66 45.59
N ILE A 264 38.39 -13.66 45.10
CA ILE A 264 39.54 -14.27 45.78
C ILE A 264 40.66 -13.22 45.91
N ALA A 265 41.05 -12.94 47.15
CA ALA A 265 42.18 -12.06 47.45
C ALA A 265 43.53 -12.73 47.12
N LYS A 266 44.55 -11.91 46.85
CA LYS A 266 45.92 -12.41 46.66
C LYS A 266 46.45 -13.02 47.97
N SER A 267 47.07 -14.20 47.89
CA SER A 267 47.77 -14.83 49.01
C SER A 267 48.95 -13.94 49.49
N SER A 268 49.05 -13.74 50.79
CA SER A 268 50.13 -12.99 51.46
C SER A 268 51.41 -13.82 51.69
N ASN A 269 51.38 -15.14 51.48
CA ASN A 269 52.53 -16.03 51.66
C ASN A 269 52.97 -16.66 50.34
N GLY A 270 54.18 -16.31 49.87
CA GLY A 270 54.83 -16.97 48.73
C GLY A 270 55.90 -16.12 48.05
N THR A 271 57.16 -16.38 48.38
CA THR A 271 58.36 -15.95 47.66
C THR A 271 58.39 -16.48 46.22
N SER A 272 58.71 -15.59 45.27
CA SER A 272 59.17 -15.87 43.89
C SER A 272 58.38 -16.87 43.01
N SER A 273 57.32 -16.40 42.35
CA SER A 273 57.08 -16.66 40.91
C SER A 273 56.06 -15.66 40.36
N SER A 274 56.55 -14.65 39.65
CA SER A 274 55.75 -13.60 39.00
C SER A 274 54.98 -14.16 37.79
N THR A 275 53.76 -14.61 37.99
CA THR A 275 52.67 -14.35 37.03
C THR A 275 51.95 -13.10 37.55
N ASN A 276 52.04 -11.99 36.83
CA ASN A 276 51.59 -10.67 37.28
C ASN A 276 50.14 -10.71 37.76
N THR A 277 49.91 -10.64 39.08
CA THR A 277 48.56 -10.53 39.65
C THR A 277 47.88 -9.29 39.06
N PRO A 278 46.67 -9.40 38.50
CA PRO A 278 45.98 -8.23 37.98
C PRO A 278 45.80 -7.14 39.04
N SER A 279 45.92 -5.87 38.63
CA SER A 279 45.85 -4.72 39.53
C SER A 279 44.52 -4.66 40.28
N TRP A 280 43.42 -5.00 39.60
CA TRP A 280 42.08 -5.08 40.19
C TRP A 280 41.97 -6.13 41.28
N GLN A 281 42.72 -7.24 41.22
CA GLN A 281 42.65 -8.30 42.24
C GLN A 281 43.33 -7.85 43.54
N THR A 282 44.31 -6.94 43.45
CA THR A 282 44.98 -6.37 44.62
C THR A 282 44.08 -5.34 45.33
N ALA A 283 43.31 -4.56 44.58
CA ALA A 283 42.41 -3.53 45.14
C ALA A 283 41.00 -4.04 45.51
N GLY A 284 40.54 -5.06 44.79
CA GLY A 284 39.19 -5.64 44.89
C GLY A 284 39.12 -7.02 45.55
N GLY A 285 40.25 -7.68 45.76
CA GLY A 285 40.31 -8.99 46.44
C GLY A 285 39.66 -8.93 47.83
N GLY A 286 38.81 -9.91 48.14
CA GLY A 286 38.04 -9.96 49.39
C GLY A 286 36.79 -9.09 49.42
N LYS A 287 36.49 -8.34 48.35
CA LYS A 287 35.23 -7.60 48.17
C LYS A 287 34.28 -8.38 47.27
N ASN A 288 33.00 -8.01 47.30
CA ASN A 288 32.03 -8.50 46.32
C ASN A 288 32.40 -8.01 44.91
N ALA A 289 32.17 -8.86 43.90
CA ALA A 289 32.58 -8.60 42.52
C ALA A 289 31.93 -7.33 41.96
N CYS A 290 30.70 -7.01 42.35
CA CYS A 290 29.98 -5.81 41.88
C CYS A 290 30.58 -4.50 42.42
N ALA A 291 31.27 -4.51 43.57
CA ALA A 291 31.98 -3.35 44.07
C ALA A 291 33.22 -3.01 43.24
N THR A 292 33.81 -4.02 42.57
CA THR A 292 34.97 -3.83 41.69
C THR A 292 34.56 -3.69 40.22
N PHE A 293 33.59 -4.48 39.76
CA PHE A 293 33.23 -4.62 38.35
C PHE A 293 31.79 -4.23 38.05
N GLY A 294 31.11 -3.49 38.91
CA GLY A 294 29.70 -3.12 38.72
C GLY A 294 29.45 -2.33 37.42
N ASN A 295 30.40 -1.47 37.04
CA ASN A 295 30.34 -0.72 35.79
C ASN A 295 30.58 -1.64 34.59
N GLU A 296 31.57 -2.54 34.68
CA GLU A 296 31.90 -3.53 33.66
C GLU A 296 30.75 -4.53 33.43
N PHE A 297 30.12 -5.03 34.50
CA PHE A 297 28.94 -5.90 34.41
C PHE A 297 27.75 -5.18 33.80
N SER A 298 27.54 -3.91 34.14
CA SER A 298 26.48 -3.10 33.55
C SER A 298 26.73 -2.86 32.06
N ALA A 299 27.97 -2.51 31.68
CA ALA A 299 28.36 -2.34 30.29
C ALA A 299 28.20 -3.63 29.47
N ALA A 300 28.66 -4.78 29.98
CA ALA A 300 28.47 -6.07 29.32
C ALA A 300 26.99 -6.44 29.19
N SER A 301 26.18 -6.16 30.22
CA SER A 301 24.72 -6.36 30.19
C SER A 301 24.04 -5.49 29.15
N ASP A 302 24.44 -4.22 29.02
CA ASP A 302 23.88 -3.29 28.03
C ASP A 302 24.27 -3.70 26.61
N MET A 303 25.52 -4.13 26.40
CA MET A 303 25.98 -4.69 25.13
C MET A 303 25.14 -5.88 24.69
N LEU A 304 24.87 -6.84 25.59
CA LEU A 304 24.05 -8.02 25.28
C LEU A 304 22.61 -7.64 24.96
N LYS A 305 22.01 -6.73 25.73
CA LYS A 305 20.65 -6.23 25.46
C LYS A 305 20.56 -5.55 24.09
N ASN A 306 21.51 -4.68 23.77
CA ASN A 306 21.56 -4.00 22.48
C ASN A 306 21.79 -5.01 21.34
N ALA A 307 22.63 -6.03 21.54
CA ALA A 307 22.85 -7.11 20.57
C ALA A 307 21.60 -7.96 20.34
N GLN A 308 20.81 -8.27 21.38
CA GLN A 308 19.51 -8.95 21.24
C GLN A 308 18.55 -8.11 20.40
N GLU A 309 18.44 -6.80 20.68
CA GLU A 309 17.58 -5.90 19.90
C GLU A 309 18.05 -5.79 18.43
N ILE A 310 19.36 -5.78 18.18
CA ILE A 310 19.93 -5.86 16.84
C ILE A 310 19.46 -7.13 16.12
N VAL A 311 19.55 -8.30 16.76
CA VAL A 311 19.12 -9.58 16.16
C VAL A 311 17.63 -9.55 15.81
N GLU A 312 16.78 -9.10 16.72
CA GLU A 312 15.33 -9.01 16.50
C GLU A 312 14.98 -8.07 15.33
N LYS A 313 15.54 -6.85 15.32
CA LYS A 313 15.31 -5.88 14.24
C LYS A 313 15.84 -6.37 12.91
N THR A 314 16.95 -7.10 12.91
CA THR A 314 17.55 -7.69 11.71
C THR A 314 16.63 -8.76 11.11
N GLN A 315 16.05 -9.63 11.93
CA GLN A 315 15.08 -10.62 11.46
C GLN A 315 13.82 -9.95 10.88
N GLN A 316 13.31 -8.91 11.53
CA GLN A 316 12.18 -8.12 11.02
C GLN A 316 12.50 -7.41 9.70
N LEU A 317 13.72 -6.88 9.55
CA LEU A 317 14.19 -6.23 8.33
C LEU A 317 14.27 -7.22 7.16
N SER A 318 14.72 -8.45 7.40
CA SER A 318 14.73 -9.51 6.39
C SER A 318 13.32 -9.90 5.92
N ALA A 319 12.32 -9.84 6.79
CA ALA A 319 10.92 -10.12 6.43
C ALA A 319 10.24 -8.98 5.64
N ASN A 320 10.70 -7.73 5.81
CA ASN A 320 10.05 -6.52 5.30
C ASN A 320 10.79 -5.88 4.12
N GLN A 321 11.23 -6.68 3.14
CA GLN A 321 11.93 -6.17 1.95
C GLN A 321 10.94 -5.54 0.94
N PRO A 322 11.16 -4.28 0.49
CA PRO A 322 10.42 -3.70 -0.62
C PRO A 322 10.68 -4.46 -1.93
N LYS A 323 9.65 -4.52 -2.80
CA LYS A 323 9.72 -5.20 -4.10
C LYS A 323 9.87 -4.18 -5.22
N ASN A 324 10.64 -4.54 -6.25
CA ASN A 324 10.74 -3.75 -7.46
C ASN A 324 9.39 -3.65 -8.19
N ILE A 325 9.16 -2.50 -8.81
CA ILE A 325 8.08 -2.27 -9.75
C ILE A 325 8.34 -3.11 -10.99
N THR A 326 7.36 -3.95 -11.34
CA THR A 326 7.34 -4.72 -12.58
C THR A 326 6.23 -4.20 -13.47
N GLN A 327 6.44 -4.25 -14.79
CA GLN A 327 5.50 -3.72 -15.79
C GLN A 327 5.04 -2.28 -15.45
N PRO A 328 5.92 -1.26 -15.52
CA PRO A 328 5.60 0.10 -15.09
C PRO A 328 4.37 0.73 -15.77
N HIS A 329 3.99 0.23 -16.94
CA HIS A 329 2.83 0.67 -17.71
C HIS A 329 1.54 -0.12 -17.39
N ASP A 330 1.60 -1.16 -16.55
CA ASP A 330 0.43 -1.85 -16.03
C ASP A 330 -0.02 -1.19 -14.71
N PHE A 331 -0.99 -0.29 -14.84
CA PHE A 331 -1.55 0.46 -13.73
C PHE A 331 -2.61 -0.32 -12.93
N ASN A 332 -2.97 -1.55 -13.36
CA ASN A 332 -3.75 -2.47 -12.53
C ASN A 332 -2.86 -3.13 -11.46
N LEU A 333 -1.58 -3.33 -11.77
CA LEU A 333 -0.56 -3.80 -10.83
C LEU A 333 0.00 -2.64 -9.98
N ASN A 334 0.33 -1.53 -10.63
CA ASN A 334 0.98 -0.37 -10.02
C ASN A 334 -0.03 0.72 -9.64
N THR A 335 -1.05 0.34 -8.87
CA THR A 335 -2.09 1.26 -8.40
C THR A 335 -1.53 2.28 -7.40
N PRO A 336 -2.21 3.43 -7.19
CA PRO A 336 -1.83 4.38 -6.15
C PRO A 336 -1.70 3.76 -4.75
N SER A 337 -2.55 2.78 -4.41
CA SER A 337 -2.47 2.09 -3.12
C SER A 337 -1.26 1.15 -3.03
N SER A 338 -0.91 0.43 -4.09
CA SER A 338 0.26 -0.47 -4.10
C SER A 338 1.57 0.32 -4.05
N LEU A 339 1.66 1.44 -4.79
CA LEU A 339 2.81 2.35 -4.74
C LEU A 339 2.96 3.06 -3.39
N THR A 340 1.85 3.47 -2.77
CA THR A 340 1.87 4.01 -1.39
C THR A 340 2.37 2.97 -0.40
N ALA A 341 1.92 1.72 -0.51
CA ALA A 341 2.38 0.62 0.35
C ALA A 341 3.86 0.29 0.12
N LEU A 342 4.35 0.36 -1.13
CA LEU A 342 5.76 0.22 -1.47
C LEU A 342 6.59 1.32 -0.81
N ALA A 343 6.19 2.59 -0.95
CA ALA A 343 6.87 3.72 -0.34
C ALA A 343 6.94 3.59 1.19
N GLN A 344 5.83 3.18 1.84
CA GLN A 344 5.81 2.92 3.28
C GLN A 344 6.77 1.80 3.69
N LYS A 345 6.88 0.73 2.88
CA LYS A 345 7.86 -0.34 3.12
C LYS A 345 9.30 0.16 2.95
N MET A 346 9.57 1.00 1.95
CA MET A 346 10.90 1.62 1.77
C MET A 346 11.28 2.46 2.99
N LEU A 347 10.36 3.29 3.51
CA LEU A 347 10.59 4.10 4.71
C LEU A 347 10.85 3.23 5.95
N LYS A 348 10.02 2.21 6.20
CA LYS A 348 10.23 1.28 7.32
C LYS A 348 11.57 0.55 7.22
N ASN A 349 11.94 0.10 6.02
CA ASN A 349 13.22 -0.55 5.77
C ASN A 349 14.41 0.38 6.10
N ALA A 350 14.36 1.62 5.62
CA ALA A 350 15.38 2.63 5.93
C ALA A 350 15.47 2.94 7.44
N GLN A 351 14.32 3.09 8.11
CA GLN A 351 14.25 3.33 9.56
C GLN A 351 14.84 2.17 10.36
N SER A 352 14.48 0.93 10.05
CA SER A 352 15.05 -0.24 10.72
C SER A 352 16.56 -0.33 10.53
N GLN A 353 17.09 -0.03 9.34
CA GLN A 353 18.54 0.03 9.12
C GLN A 353 19.21 1.10 10.01
N ALA A 354 18.63 2.30 10.11
CA ALA A 354 19.17 3.37 10.94
C ALA A 354 19.16 3.01 12.44
N GLU A 355 18.10 2.38 12.92
CA GLU A 355 18.00 1.91 14.31
C GLU A 355 19.03 0.81 14.61
N ILE A 356 19.23 -0.15 13.72
CA ILE A 356 20.25 -1.19 13.87
C ILE A 356 21.65 -0.58 13.95
N LEU A 357 21.98 0.39 13.08
CA LEU A 357 23.27 1.09 13.11
C LEU A 357 23.45 1.89 14.41
N LYS A 358 22.40 2.55 14.90
CA LYS A 358 22.42 3.25 16.18
C LYS A 358 22.74 2.29 17.33
N LEU A 359 22.11 1.12 17.36
CA LEU A 359 22.39 0.09 18.37
C LEU A 359 23.82 -0.46 18.24
N ALA A 360 24.32 -0.67 17.02
CA ALA A 360 25.69 -1.12 16.80
C ALA A 360 26.71 -0.11 17.33
N ASN A 361 26.50 1.18 17.10
CA ASN A 361 27.29 2.26 17.68
C ASN A 361 27.17 2.32 19.21
N GLN A 362 26.00 2.00 19.77
CA GLN A 362 25.81 1.93 21.21
C GLN A 362 26.59 0.76 21.83
N VAL A 363 26.61 -0.41 21.17
CA VAL A 363 27.44 -1.56 21.59
C VAL A 363 28.93 -1.20 21.57
N GLU A 364 29.40 -0.45 20.56
CA GLU A 364 30.77 0.08 20.54
C GLU A 364 31.04 1.00 21.74
N SER A 365 30.12 1.92 22.04
CA SER A 365 30.22 2.82 23.19
C SER A 365 30.27 2.05 24.52
N ASP A 366 29.42 1.05 24.67
CA ASP A 366 29.34 0.23 25.87
C ASP A 366 30.58 -0.67 26.01
N PHE A 367 31.14 -1.16 24.91
CA PHE A 367 32.45 -1.84 24.93
C PHE A 367 33.55 -0.92 25.47
N ASN A 368 33.60 0.34 25.02
CA ASN A 368 34.60 1.28 25.53
C ASN A 368 34.44 1.52 27.04
N LYS A 369 33.22 1.48 27.59
CA LYS A 369 33.00 1.52 29.05
C LYS A 369 33.55 0.26 29.73
N LEU A 370 33.28 -0.91 29.17
CA LEU A 370 33.79 -2.19 29.67
C LEU A 370 35.33 -2.25 29.64
N SER A 371 35.97 -1.71 28.60
CA SER A 371 37.41 -1.80 28.37
C SER A 371 38.22 -0.59 28.86
N SER A 372 37.62 0.36 29.58
CA SER A 372 38.32 1.56 30.08
C SER A 372 38.57 1.53 31.59
N GLY A 373 37.85 0.68 32.33
CA GLY A 373 37.97 0.52 33.77
C GLY A 373 39.07 -0.46 34.20
N HIS A 374 38.72 -1.34 35.13
CA HIS A 374 39.64 -2.31 35.73
C HIS A 374 40.19 -3.33 34.72
N LEU A 375 39.49 -3.53 33.61
CA LEU A 375 39.81 -4.52 32.58
C LEU A 375 40.61 -3.96 31.40
N LYS A 376 40.92 -2.67 31.40
CA LYS A 376 41.61 -1.98 30.29
C LYS A 376 42.87 -2.70 29.81
N ASP A 377 43.68 -3.16 30.75
CA ASP A 377 44.96 -3.80 30.45
C ASP A 377 44.87 -5.31 30.22
N TYR A 378 43.66 -5.88 30.23
CA TYR A 378 43.44 -7.33 30.29
C TYR A 378 42.49 -7.83 29.20
N ILE A 379 41.31 -7.21 29.04
CA ILE A 379 40.21 -7.77 28.21
C ILE A 379 40.55 -7.89 26.73
N GLY A 380 41.39 -7.00 26.20
CA GLY A 380 41.85 -7.02 24.81
C GLY A 380 43.08 -7.89 24.56
N LYS A 381 43.83 -8.24 25.61
CA LYS A 381 45.13 -8.88 25.48
C LYS A 381 45.02 -10.40 25.46
N CYS A 382 46.02 -11.00 24.84
CA CYS A 382 46.31 -12.42 24.99
C CYS A 382 47.83 -12.59 25.00
N ASP A 383 48.37 -13.20 26.05
CA ASP A 383 49.81 -13.42 26.16
C ASP A 383 50.22 -14.52 25.15
N THR A 384 50.80 -14.12 24.02
CA THR A 384 51.30 -15.02 22.96
C THR A 384 52.75 -15.44 23.17
N SER A 385 53.40 -15.01 24.26
CA SER A 385 54.80 -15.35 24.58
C SER A 385 54.96 -16.78 25.12
N ALA A 386 54.77 -17.76 24.23
CA ALA A 386 55.41 -19.09 24.24
C ALA A 386 55.26 -19.87 22.92
N ILE A 387 54.92 -19.24 21.80
CA ILE A 387 55.11 -19.88 20.49
C ILE A 387 56.55 -19.61 20.03
N SER A 388 57.51 -20.25 20.70
CA SER A 388 58.84 -20.48 20.13
C SER A 388 59.15 -21.95 20.36
N GLY A 389 59.30 -22.69 19.27
CA GLY A 389 59.58 -24.12 19.27
C GLY A 389 60.86 -24.49 20.03
N ALA A 390 60.99 -25.80 20.23
CA ALA A 390 62.14 -26.51 20.79
C ALA A 390 62.33 -26.41 22.31
N ASN A 391 61.45 -27.06 23.08
CA ASN A 391 61.81 -28.10 24.06
C ASN A 391 60.61 -28.43 24.95
N MET A 392 59.98 -29.57 24.69
CA MET A 392 58.91 -30.11 25.53
C MET A 392 59.51 -30.78 26.76
N THR A 393 59.13 -30.30 27.94
CA THR A 393 58.95 -31.14 29.13
C THR A 393 57.53 -30.91 29.65
N MET A 394 56.74 -31.98 29.64
CA MET A 394 55.33 -31.97 30.01
C MET A 394 55.18 -31.79 31.52
N GLN A 395 54.95 -30.56 32.01
CA GLN A 395 54.32 -30.34 33.32
C GLN A 395 53.83 -28.92 33.64
N ASN A 396 53.93 -27.93 32.73
CA ASN A 396 53.34 -26.59 32.95
C ASN A 396 52.78 -26.03 31.63
N GLN A 397 51.55 -26.40 31.26
CA GLN A 397 50.83 -25.70 30.18
C GLN A 397 50.30 -24.36 30.70
N LYS A 398 50.66 -23.27 30.01
CA LYS A 398 50.40 -21.89 30.45
C LYS A 398 48.90 -21.58 30.46
N SER A 399 48.43 -21.01 31.56
CA SER A 399 47.07 -20.51 31.74
C SER A 399 46.91 -19.09 31.18
N ASN A 400 45.88 -18.85 30.38
CA ASN A 400 45.53 -17.51 29.87
C ASN A 400 44.61 -16.71 30.81
N TRP A 401 44.26 -17.26 31.99
CA TRP A 401 43.46 -16.56 33.00
C TRP A 401 44.09 -15.24 33.41
N GLY A 402 43.26 -14.21 33.59
CA GLY A 402 43.68 -12.85 33.92
C GLY A 402 43.78 -11.93 32.70
N ASN A 403 43.78 -12.49 31.49
CA ASN A 403 43.66 -11.77 30.23
C ASN A 403 42.42 -12.24 29.44
N GLY A 404 41.91 -11.41 28.55
CA GLY A 404 40.64 -11.68 27.87
C GLY A 404 40.73 -12.77 26.81
N CYS A 405 41.79 -12.82 25.97
CA CYS A 405 42.00 -13.85 24.95
C CYS A 405 40.77 -14.20 24.08
N ALA A 406 39.92 -13.20 23.78
CA ALA A 406 38.67 -13.40 23.05
C ALA A 406 38.63 -12.70 21.68
N GLY A 407 39.71 -12.01 21.28
CA GLY A 407 39.78 -11.31 19.99
C GLY A 407 38.83 -10.11 19.90
N VAL A 408 38.59 -9.41 21.01
CA VAL A 408 37.68 -8.26 21.08
C VAL A 408 38.22 -7.03 20.32
N GLU A 409 39.54 -6.79 20.32
CA GLU A 409 40.15 -5.66 19.61
C GLU A 409 40.02 -5.79 18.08
N GLU A 410 40.26 -6.98 17.54
CA GLU A 410 40.07 -7.30 16.12
C GLU A 410 38.60 -7.12 15.69
N THR A 411 37.68 -7.56 16.55
CA THR A 411 36.23 -7.45 16.30
C THR A 411 35.78 -6.00 16.39
N LEU A 412 36.30 -5.22 17.33
CA LEU A 412 36.05 -3.79 17.44
C LEU A 412 36.56 -3.02 16.20
N ALA A 413 37.75 -3.36 15.70
CA ALA A 413 38.29 -2.76 14.49
C ALA A 413 37.40 -3.07 13.27
N SER A 414 36.91 -4.30 13.17
CA SER A 414 35.97 -4.74 12.14
C SER A 414 34.63 -4.01 12.25
N LEU A 415 34.10 -3.84 13.47
CA LEU A 415 32.89 -3.06 13.73
C LEU A 415 33.06 -1.62 13.25
N LYS A 416 34.12 -0.92 13.68
CA LYS A 416 34.43 0.46 13.26
C LYS A 416 34.53 0.61 11.74
N SER A 417 35.23 -0.33 11.09
CA SER A 417 35.36 -0.34 9.62
C SER A 417 34.00 -0.53 8.94
N SER A 418 33.18 -1.45 9.42
CA SER A 418 31.84 -1.71 8.88
C SER A 418 30.88 -0.54 9.12
N ASN A 419 30.90 0.10 10.29
CA ASN A 419 30.14 1.32 10.60
C ASN A 419 30.49 2.44 9.63
N ALA A 420 31.79 2.74 9.45
CA ALA A 420 32.25 3.78 8.52
C ALA A 420 31.80 3.50 7.07
N SER A 421 31.85 2.23 6.64
CA SER A 421 31.34 1.84 5.32
C SER A 421 29.84 2.08 5.17
N PHE A 422 29.04 1.76 6.19
CA PHE A 422 27.59 1.99 6.18
C PHE A 422 27.23 3.48 6.27
N ASP A 423 28.02 4.27 7.01
CA ASP A 423 27.85 5.72 7.13
C ASP A 423 28.11 6.43 5.79
N SER A 424 29.11 5.96 5.02
CA SER A 424 29.36 6.48 3.66
C SER A 424 28.19 6.28 2.69
N GLN A 425 27.29 5.33 2.97
CA GLN A 425 26.10 5.03 2.15
C GLN A 425 24.85 5.80 2.63
N THR A 426 24.95 6.61 3.68
CA THR A 426 23.84 7.42 4.22
C THR A 426 23.15 8.31 3.16
N PRO A 427 23.87 8.97 2.22
CA PRO A 427 23.24 9.76 1.17
C PRO A 427 22.22 8.97 0.34
N GLN A 428 22.54 7.72 -0.03
CA GLN A 428 21.66 6.86 -0.82
C GLN A 428 20.36 6.50 -0.09
N ILE A 429 20.42 6.42 1.24
CA ILE A 429 19.26 6.14 2.09
C ILE A 429 18.39 7.38 2.25
N ASN A 430 19.01 8.55 2.44
CA ASN A 430 18.29 9.81 2.48
C ASN A 430 17.57 10.08 1.15
N GLU A 431 18.20 9.76 0.02
CA GLU A 431 17.57 9.81 -1.30
C GLU A 431 16.37 8.86 -1.40
N ALA A 432 16.51 7.60 -0.96
CA ALA A 432 15.42 6.64 -0.95
C ALA A 432 14.24 7.07 -0.06
N GLN A 433 14.53 7.67 1.11
CA GLN A 433 13.51 8.21 2.01
C GLN A 433 12.80 9.43 1.41
N ASN A 434 13.56 10.36 0.83
CA ASN A 434 12.99 11.52 0.15
C ASN A 434 12.11 11.10 -1.02
N LEU A 435 12.57 10.15 -1.83
CA LEU A 435 11.80 9.58 -2.93
C LEU A 435 10.50 8.94 -2.44
N ALA A 436 10.55 8.12 -1.39
CA ALA A 436 9.37 7.49 -0.81
C ALA A 436 8.38 8.51 -0.23
N ASN A 437 8.87 9.55 0.45
CA ASN A 437 8.02 10.64 0.97
C ASN A 437 7.35 11.42 -0.16
N THR A 438 8.10 11.80 -1.21
CA THR A 438 7.54 12.46 -2.40
C THR A 438 6.47 11.58 -3.04
N LEU A 439 6.72 10.27 -3.20
CA LEU A 439 5.74 9.35 -3.77
C LEU A 439 4.44 9.30 -2.94
N ILE A 440 4.53 9.27 -1.62
CA ILE A 440 3.35 9.32 -0.73
C ILE A 440 2.62 10.66 -0.85
N GLN A 441 3.35 11.77 -0.97
CA GLN A 441 2.77 13.11 -1.09
C GLN A 441 2.02 13.28 -2.41
N GLU A 442 2.63 12.90 -3.53
CA GLU A 442 2.02 12.96 -4.87
C GLU A 442 0.75 12.10 -4.93
N LEU A 443 0.82 10.86 -4.42
CA LEU A 443 -0.34 9.95 -4.35
C LEU A 443 -1.37 10.35 -3.27
N GLY A 444 -1.02 11.31 -2.41
CA GLY A 444 -1.91 11.90 -1.41
C GLY A 444 -2.80 13.02 -1.94
N ASN A 445 -2.44 13.60 -3.10
CA ASN A 445 -3.13 14.74 -3.70
C ASN A 445 -4.25 14.31 -4.68
N ASN A 446 -5.09 15.25 -5.12
CA ASN A 446 -6.04 15.04 -6.23
C ASN A 446 -5.20 14.88 -7.52
N PRO A 447 -5.45 13.90 -8.42
CA PRO A 447 -6.65 13.07 -8.57
C PRO A 447 -6.69 11.78 -7.72
N PHE A 448 -5.70 11.46 -6.92
CA PHE A 448 -5.63 10.17 -6.20
C PHE A 448 -6.49 10.11 -4.92
N ARG A 449 -6.78 11.26 -4.30
CA ARG A 449 -7.70 11.38 -3.14
C ARG A 449 -8.84 12.38 -3.40
N ASN A 450 -10.03 12.11 -2.83
CA ASN A 450 -11.19 13.01 -2.87
C ASN A 450 -10.97 14.21 -1.93
N MET A 451 -10.11 15.16 -2.32
CA MET A 451 -10.02 16.45 -1.65
C MET A 451 -10.97 17.43 -2.37
N GLY A 452 -12.21 17.51 -1.89
CA GLY A 452 -13.13 18.62 -2.15
C GLY A 452 -13.64 18.84 -3.58
N MET A 453 -14.45 17.92 -4.14
CA MET A 453 -15.30 18.24 -5.30
C MET A 453 -16.74 17.78 -5.13
N ILE A 454 -17.64 18.77 -5.16
CA ILE A 454 -19.09 18.62 -5.27
C ILE A 454 -19.40 18.07 -6.68
N ALA A 455 -20.27 17.06 -6.76
CA ALA A 455 -20.70 16.42 -8.00
C ALA A 455 -21.19 17.47 -9.01
N SER A 456 -20.40 17.72 -10.05
CA SER A 456 -20.70 18.74 -11.05
C SER A 456 -21.45 18.08 -12.20
N SER A 457 -22.78 18.01 -12.11
CA SER A 457 -23.60 17.67 -13.26
C SER A 457 -23.54 18.82 -14.26
N THR A 458 -22.73 18.70 -15.31
CA THR A 458 -22.70 19.68 -16.40
C THR A 458 -23.95 19.51 -17.26
N THR A 459 -24.73 20.58 -17.38
CA THR A 459 -25.95 20.63 -18.22
C THR A 459 -25.66 21.61 -19.35
N ASN A 460 -25.65 21.12 -20.60
CA ASN A 460 -25.41 21.98 -21.76
C ASN A 460 -26.66 22.01 -22.64
N ASN A 461 -27.06 23.21 -23.07
CA ASN A 461 -28.23 23.42 -23.93
C ASN A 461 -27.75 23.69 -25.36
N GLY A 462 -28.46 23.14 -26.35
CA GLY A 462 -28.25 23.45 -27.76
C GLY A 462 -29.57 23.75 -28.46
N ALA A 463 -29.53 24.71 -29.38
CA ALA A 463 -30.64 25.02 -30.27
C ALA A 463 -30.73 23.96 -31.37
N LEU A 464 -31.93 23.43 -31.58
CA LEU A 464 -32.30 22.56 -32.68
C LEU A 464 -33.01 23.38 -33.74
N ASN A 465 -32.57 23.27 -34.99
CA ASN A 465 -33.20 23.89 -36.14
C ASN A 465 -33.49 22.83 -37.19
N GLY A 466 -34.69 22.83 -37.76
CA GLY A 466 -35.09 21.74 -38.64
C GLY A 466 -36.25 22.07 -39.56
N PHE A 467 -36.58 21.12 -40.42
CA PHE A 467 -37.78 21.15 -41.25
C PHE A 467 -38.61 19.89 -41.01
N GLY A 468 -39.91 20.00 -41.19
CA GLY A 468 -40.86 18.90 -41.01
C GLY A 468 -41.84 18.83 -42.17
N VAL A 469 -42.22 17.62 -42.53
CA VAL A 469 -43.25 17.33 -43.53
C VAL A 469 -44.29 16.40 -42.92
N GLN A 470 -45.57 16.67 -43.19
CA GLN A 470 -46.67 15.84 -42.71
C GLN A 470 -47.73 15.70 -43.81
N ALA A 471 -48.27 14.49 -43.96
CA ALA A 471 -49.30 14.18 -44.94
C ALA A 471 -50.38 13.31 -44.31
N GLY A 472 -51.64 13.56 -44.64
CA GLY A 472 -52.73 12.83 -44.04
C GLY A 472 -54.11 13.22 -44.53
N TYR A 473 -55.12 12.82 -43.77
CA TYR A 473 -56.52 13.09 -44.06
C TYR A 473 -57.18 13.81 -42.88
N LYS A 474 -58.01 14.81 -43.19
CA LYS A 474 -58.82 15.54 -42.20
C LYS A 474 -60.31 15.34 -42.47
N GLN A 475 -61.05 15.07 -41.41
CA GLN A 475 -62.50 14.84 -41.45
C GLN A 475 -63.19 15.78 -40.45
N PHE A 476 -64.14 16.58 -40.92
CA PHE A 476 -64.98 17.44 -40.08
C PHE A 476 -66.37 16.86 -39.89
N PHE A 477 -66.92 17.11 -38.70
CA PHE A 477 -68.21 16.59 -38.25
C PHE A 477 -69.21 17.74 -37.96
N GLY A 478 -70.48 17.45 -38.22
CA GLY A 478 -71.60 18.36 -38.02
C GLY A 478 -71.76 19.40 -39.13
N GLU A 479 -72.97 19.95 -39.25
CA GLU A 479 -73.32 20.92 -40.31
C GLU A 479 -72.40 22.14 -40.31
N LYS A 480 -71.94 22.59 -39.14
CA LYS A 480 -71.06 23.77 -39.00
C LYS A 480 -69.56 23.46 -39.07
N LYS A 481 -69.18 22.18 -39.24
CA LYS A 481 -67.78 21.69 -39.28
C LYS A 481 -66.87 22.29 -38.19
N ARG A 482 -67.41 22.41 -36.97
CA ARG A 482 -66.68 22.97 -35.81
C ARG A 482 -65.70 22.00 -35.21
N TRP A 483 -66.00 20.70 -35.31
CA TRP A 483 -65.16 19.63 -34.81
C TRP A 483 -64.62 18.83 -35.97
N GLY A 484 -63.36 18.44 -35.91
CA GLY A 484 -62.75 17.55 -36.87
C GLY A 484 -61.71 16.64 -36.25
N LEU A 485 -61.31 15.65 -37.00
CA LEU A 485 -60.30 14.69 -36.63
C LEU A 485 -59.32 14.55 -37.79
N ARG A 486 -58.03 14.50 -37.48
CA ARG A 486 -56.94 14.49 -38.44
C ARG A 486 -56.02 13.33 -38.14
N TYR A 487 -55.76 12.50 -39.13
CA TYR A 487 -54.81 11.39 -39.05
C TYR A 487 -53.70 11.60 -40.07
N TYR A 488 -52.44 11.44 -39.67
CA TYR A 488 -51.30 11.79 -40.52
C TYR A 488 -50.05 10.99 -40.21
N GLY A 489 -49.23 10.82 -41.24
CA GLY A 489 -47.82 10.48 -41.09
C GLY A 489 -46.99 11.76 -41.12
N PHE A 490 -45.89 11.78 -40.36
CA PHE A 490 -44.97 12.91 -40.36
C PHE A 490 -43.52 12.44 -40.36
N PHE A 491 -42.66 13.32 -40.87
CA PHE A 491 -41.23 13.16 -40.93
C PHE A 491 -40.55 14.50 -40.65
N ASP A 492 -39.70 14.53 -39.64
CA ASP A 492 -39.04 15.71 -39.12
C ASP A 492 -37.52 15.49 -39.17
N TYR A 493 -36.81 16.41 -39.82
CA TYR A 493 -35.36 16.50 -39.79
C TYR A 493 -34.93 17.68 -38.94
N ASN A 494 -34.04 17.48 -37.98
CA ASN A 494 -33.47 18.53 -37.13
C ASN A 494 -31.96 18.43 -37.10
N HIS A 495 -31.28 19.56 -37.26
CA HIS A 495 -29.85 19.69 -37.05
C HIS A 495 -29.60 20.35 -35.68
N ALA A 496 -28.80 19.70 -34.85
CA ALA A 496 -28.40 20.17 -33.52
C ALA A 496 -26.92 20.54 -33.51
N TYR A 497 -26.60 21.73 -33.02
CA TYR A 497 -25.22 22.07 -32.67
C TYR A 497 -25.10 22.22 -31.15
N ILE A 498 -24.45 21.25 -30.51
CA ILE A 498 -24.21 21.28 -29.07
C ILE A 498 -22.70 21.41 -28.86
N LYS A 499 -22.28 22.57 -28.35
CA LYS A 499 -20.90 22.84 -27.94
C LYS A 499 -20.73 22.40 -26.49
N SER A 500 -19.84 21.44 -26.25
CA SER A 500 -19.44 21.05 -24.89
C SER A 500 -17.92 20.95 -24.78
N SER A 501 -17.39 21.09 -23.57
CA SER A 501 -15.95 20.95 -23.28
C SER A 501 -15.40 19.53 -23.49
N PHE A 502 -16.28 18.55 -23.75
CA PHE A 502 -15.92 17.13 -23.89
C PHE A 502 -16.17 16.59 -25.31
N PHE A 503 -17.20 17.08 -26.00
CA PHE A 503 -17.54 16.72 -27.38
C PHE A 503 -18.12 17.94 -28.11
N ASN A 504 -17.56 18.29 -29.27
CA ASN A 504 -18.25 19.11 -30.27
C ASN A 504 -19.06 18.16 -31.14
N SER A 505 -20.39 18.23 -31.09
CA SER A 505 -21.22 17.34 -31.89
C SER A 505 -22.25 18.13 -32.67
N ALA A 506 -22.14 18.04 -34.00
CA ALA A 506 -23.22 18.29 -34.93
C ALA A 506 -24.00 16.98 -35.10
N SER A 507 -25.23 16.94 -34.59
CA SER A 507 -26.07 15.73 -34.62
C SER A 507 -27.31 15.97 -35.44
N ASP A 508 -27.59 15.04 -36.35
CA ASP A 508 -28.79 15.01 -37.19
C ASP A 508 -29.82 14.10 -36.54
N VAL A 509 -31.00 14.64 -36.26
CA VAL A 509 -32.10 13.93 -35.62
C VAL A 509 -33.23 13.75 -36.61
N TRP A 510 -33.56 12.50 -36.86
CA TRP A 510 -34.66 12.08 -37.71
C TRP A 510 -35.80 11.59 -36.82
N THR A 511 -36.96 12.22 -36.92
CA THR A 511 -38.16 11.79 -36.19
C THR A 511 -39.24 11.46 -37.20
N TYR A 512 -39.80 10.26 -37.12
CA TYR A 512 -40.84 9.81 -38.06
C TYR A 512 -41.92 9.06 -37.30
N GLY A 513 -43.16 9.18 -37.74
CA GLY A 513 -44.25 8.58 -37.00
C GLY A 513 -45.63 8.83 -37.58
N VAL A 514 -46.61 8.45 -36.79
CA VAL A 514 -48.03 8.63 -37.10
C VAL A 514 -48.73 9.32 -35.93
N GLY A 515 -49.69 10.19 -36.24
CA GLY A 515 -50.40 10.99 -35.27
C GLY A 515 -51.87 11.13 -35.56
N SER A 516 -52.61 11.50 -34.51
CA SER A 516 -54.03 11.80 -34.56
C SER A 516 -54.31 13.05 -33.73
N ASP A 517 -54.93 14.06 -34.36
CA ASP A 517 -55.28 15.33 -33.70
C ASP A 517 -56.78 15.62 -33.81
N LEU A 518 -57.35 16.11 -32.72
CA LEU A 518 -58.67 16.74 -32.72
C LEU A 518 -58.53 18.19 -33.19
N LEU A 519 -59.37 18.58 -34.14
CA LEU A 519 -59.46 19.91 -34.71
C LEU A 519 -60.70 20.62 -34.17
N PHE A 520 -60.56 21.86 -33.73
CA PHE A 520 -61.66 22.69 -33.27
C PHE A 520 -61.64 24.05 -33.95
N ASN A 521 -62.64 24.35 -34.77
CA ASN A 521 -62.77 25.63 -35.48
C ASN A 521 -63.69 26.57 -34.69
N PHE A 522 -63.13 27.66 -34.15
CA PHE A 522 -63.91 28.70 -33.46
C PHE A 522 -64.44 29.77 -34.41
N ILE A 523 -63.70 30.06 -35.49
CA ILE A 523 -64.18 30.84 -36.63
C ILE A 523 -64.15 29.93 -37.86
N ASN A 524 -65.31 29.74 -38.47
CA ASN A 524 -65.45 29.03 -39.73
C ASN A 524 -66.33 29.91 -40.62
N ASP A 525 -65.86 30.25 -41.82
CA ASP A 525 -66.61 31.01 -42.83
C ASP A 525 -66.80 32.52 -42.55
N LYS A 526 -65.69 33.26 -42.43
CA LYS A 526 -65.71 34.74 -42.54
C LYS A 526 -65.30 35.13 -43.95
N ASN A 527 -66.17 35.84 -44.68
CA ASN A 527 -65.84 36.39 -46.01
C ASN A 527 -64.77 37.47 -45.87
N THR A 528 -63.67 37.32 -46.62
CA THR A 528 -62.57 38.29 -46.64
C THR A 528 -62.16 38.61 -48.08
N ASN A 529 -61.95 39.91 -48.34
CA ASN A 529 -61.39 40.40 -49.61
C ASN A 529 -59.86 40.45 -49.55
N PHE A 530 -59.23 39.32 -49.21
CA PHE A 530 -57.77 39.22 -49.23
C PHE A 530 -57.32 38.86 -50.67
N LEU A 531 -56.46 39.68 -51.28
CA LEU A 531 -55.94 39.54 -52.65
C LEU A 531 -56.98 39.66 -53.80
N GLY A 532 -58.03 40.47 -53.62
CA GLY A 532 -58.98 40.80 -54.71
C GLY A 532 -59.88 39.65 -55.17
N LYS A 533 -60.03 38.60 -54.36
CA LYS A 533 -60.94 37.45 -54.59
C LYS A 533 -61.78 37.18 -53.35
N ASN A 534 -63.02 36.70 -53.53
CA ASN A 534 -63.88 36.23 -52.44
C ASN A 534 -63.29 34.96 -51.82
N ASN A 535 -62.56 35.09 -50.72
CA ASN A 535 -61.97 33.96 -49.99
C ASN A 535 -62.64 33.80 -48.62
N GLN A 536 -62.73 32.55 -48.16
CA GLN A 536 -63.24 32.23 -46.83
C GLN A 536 -62.08 31.86 -45.91
N ILE A 537 -62.06 32.44 -44.71
CA ILE A 537 -61.05 32.16 -43.68
C ILE A 537 -61.64 31.33 -42.54
N SER A 538 -60.85 30.38 -42.03
CA SER A 538 -61.08 29.66 -40.78
C SER A 538 -59.94 29.89 -39.80
N PHE A 539 -60.29 29.93 -38.52
CA PHE A 539 -59.35 29.87 -37.42
C PHE A 539 -59.78 28.79 -36.43
N GLY A 540 -58.81 28.01 -35.98
CA GLY A 540 -59.05 26.89 -35.09
C GLY A 540 -57.86 26.57 -34.20
N LEU A 541 -58.09 25.59 -33.34
CA LEU A 541 -57.11 24.93 -32.50
C LEU A 541 -56.97 23.48 -32.95
N PHE A 542 -55.82 22.88 -32.66
CA PHE A 542 -55.67 21.43 -32.73
C PHE A 542 -54.96 20.91 -31.48
N GLY A 543 -55.34 19.71 -31.05
CA GLY A 543 -54.76 19.01 -29.91
C GLY A 543 -54.77 17.50 -30.15
N GLY A 544 -53.64 16.84 -29.99
CA GLY A 544 -53.50 15.44 -30.38
C GLY A 544 -52.30 14.71 -29.82
N ILE A 545 -52.19 13.44 -30.22
CA ILE A 545 -51.13 12.53 -29.82
C ILE A 545 -50.46 11.93 -31.04
N ALA A 546 -49.15 11.69 -30.95
CA ALA A 546 -48.38 11.03 -31.98
C ALA A 546 -47.41 10.01 -31.40
N LEU A 547 -47.25 8.90 -32.12
CA LEU A 547 -46.27 7.86 -31.86
C LEU A 547 -45.14 8.02 -32.88
N ALA A 548 -43.92 8.21 -32.36
CA ALA A 548 -42.76 8.52 -33.17
C ALA A 548 -41.59 7.56 -32.89
N GLY A 549 -40.89 7.15 -33.94
CA GLY A 549 -39.51 6.68 -33.86
C GLY A 549 -38.56 7.88 -33.99
N THR A 550 -37.52 7.89 -33.16
CA THR A 550 -36.42 8.86 -33.27
C THR A 550 -35.12 8.11 -33.57
N SER A 551 -34.34 8.62 -34.51
CA SER A 551 -33.02 8.11 -34.88
C SER A 551 -32.03 9.26 -34.90
N TRP A 552 -30.91 9.12 -34.17
CA TRP A 552 -29.87 10.14 -34.10
C TRP A 552 -28.63 9.67 -34.83
N LEU A 553 -28.18 10.46 -35.80
CA LEU A 553 -26.92 10.27 -36.51
C LEU A 553 -25.95 11.33 -36.01
N ASN A 554 -24.78 10.88 -35.53
CA ASN A 554 -23.70 11.76 -35.11
C ASN A 554 -22.62 11.76 -36.18
N SER A 555 -22.28 12.94 -36.70
CA SER A 555 -21.34 13.09 -37.82
C SER A 555 -19.86 13.02 -37.41
N GLN A 556 -19.55 12.99 -36.10
CA GLN A 556 -18.19 12.73 -35.61
C GLN A 556 -18.09 11.36 -34.92
N PHE A 557 -18.06 10.30 -35.74
CA PHE A 557 -17.44 9.02 -35.36
C PHE A 557 -15.91 9.17 -35.35
N VAL A 558 -15.36 10.12 -34.57
CA VAL A 558 -13.91 10.36 -34.53
C VAL A 558 -13.33 9.69 -33.28
N ASN A 559 -12.60 8.60 -33.54
CA ASN A 559 -11.56 7.99 -32.72
C ASN A 559 -11.94 7.17 -31.47
N LEU A 560 -13.08 6.45 -31.48
CA LEU A 560 -13.30 5.34 -30.54
C LEU A 560 -13.09 3.95 -31.14
N LYS A 561 -12.84 3.82 -32.44
CA LYS A 561 -12.54 2.52 -33.08
C LYS A 561 -11.20 1.93 -32.63
N THR A 562 -10.28 2.76 -32.14
CA THR A 562 -8.98 2.34 -31.60
C THR A 562 -9.09 1.85 -30.15
N ILE A 563 -10.16 2.22 -29.42
CA ILE A 563 -10.38 1.86 -28.01
C ILE A 563 -11.51 0.81 -27.87
N SER A 564 -12.33 0.60 -28.91
CA SER A 564 -13.48 -0.32 -28.88
C SER A 564 -13.12 -1.81 -28.94
N ASN A 565 -11.87 -2.17 -29.23
CA ASN A 565 -11.46 -3.58 -29.22
C ASN A 565 -11.23 -4.15 -27.82
N VAL A 566 -11.23 -3.32 -26.77
CA VAL A 566 -11.05 -3.80 -25.39
C VAL A 566 -12.36 -3.80 -24.58
N TYR A 567 -13.37 -3.02 -24.95
CA TYR A 567 -14.61 -2.93 -24.17
C TYR A 567 -15.87 -2.76 -25.05
N SER A 568 -16.78 -3.74 -24.96
CA SER A 568 -18.04 -3.85 -25.71
C SER A 568 -19.02 -2.71 -25.38
N ALA A 569 -19.06 -1.67 -26.21
CA ALA A 569 -20.09 -0.63 -26.13
C ALA A 569 -21.38 -1.07 -26.85
N LYS A 570 -22.52 -1.04 -26.15
CA LYS A 570 -23.86 -1.22 -26.77
C LYS A 570 -24.45 0.14 -27.10
N VAL A 571 -24.68 0.39 -28.39
CA VAL A 571 -25.34 1.60 -28.90
C VAL A 571 -26.78 1.25 -29.30
N ASN A 572 -27.77 1.94 -28.74
CA ASN A 572 -29.16 1.85 -29.20
C ASN A 572 -29.49 3.10 -30.02
N THR A 573 -29.49 2.96 -31.35
CA THR A 573 -29.62 4.07 -32.31
C THR A 573 -31.06 4.48 -32.63
N ALA A 574 -32.05 3.75 -32.11
CA ALA A 574 -33.47 4.02 -32.36
C ALA A 574 -34.29 3.94 -31.06
N ASN A 575 -35.15 4.94 -30.81
CA ASN A 575 -36.03 4.99 -29.65
C ASN A 575 -37.47 5.31 -30.05
N PHE A 576 -38.43 4.69 -29.37
CA PHE A 576 -39.85 5.02 -29.48
C PHE A 576 -40.20 6.17 -28.53
N GLN A 577 -41.00 7.11 -29.00
CA GLN A 577 -41.40 8.31 -28.28
C GLN A 577 -42.89 8.58 -28.45
N PHE A 578 -43.53 9.04 -27.38
CA PHE A 578 -44.90 9.55 -27.40
C PHE A 578 -44.84 11.08 -27.36
N LEU A 579 -45.58 11.73 -28.26
CA LEU A 579 -45.61 13.17 -28.47
C LEU A 579 -47.03 13.70 -28.26
N PHE A 580 -47.16 14.81 -27.54
CA PHE A 580 -48.38 15.63 -27.52
C PHE A 580 -48.21 16.81 -28.48
N ASN A 581 -49.20 17.02 -29.34
CA ASN A 581 -49.23 18.15 -30.28
C ASN A 581 -50.34 19.10 -29.88
N LEU A 582 -50.03 20.40 -29.79
CA LEU A 582 -50.99 21.45 -29.50
C LEU A 582 -50.67 22.68 -30.36
N GLY A 583 -51.69 23.34 -30.93
CA GLY A 583 -51.42 24.56 -31.68
C GLY A 583 -52.64 25.28 -32.22
N LEU A 584 -52.34 26.37 -32.93
CA LEU A 584 -53.28 27.23 -33.64
C LEU A 584 -53.22 26.90 -35.13
N ARG A 585 -54.37 26.96 -35.80
CA ARG A 585 -54.48 26.80 -37.25
C ARG A 585 -55.29 27.92 -37.89
N THR A 586 -54.87 28.33 -39.07
CA THR A 586 -55.65 29.18 -39.97
C THR A 586 -55.70 28.54 -41.35
N ASN A 587 -56.86 28.54 -42.01
CA ASN A 587 -56.97 28.14 -43.40
C ASN A 587 -57.73 29.19 -44.21
N LEU A 588 -57.35 29.31 -45.47
CA LEU A 588 -57.92 30.18 -46.47
C LEU A 588 -58.36 29.30 -47.66
N ALA A 589 -59.66 29.17 -47.85
CA ALA A 589 -60.23 28.46 -48.98
C ALA A 589 -60.41 29.39 -50.18
N ARG A 590 -60.02 28.91 -51.37
CA ARG A 590 -60.37 29.53 -52.65
C ARG A 590 -61.76 29.06 -53.11
N PRO A 591 -62.49 29.87 -53.90
CA PRO A 591 -63.78 29.46 -54.44
C PRO A 591 -63.64 28.21 -55.35
N LYS A 592 -64.59 27.28 -55.24
CA LYS A 592 -64.62 26.03 -56.02
C LYS A 592 -64.66 26.31 -57.54
N LYS A 593 -63.91 25.55 -58.33
CA LYS A 593 -64.06 25.52 -59.79
C LYS A 593 -65.34 24.74 -60.14
N LYS A 594 -66.01 25.15 -61.24
CA LYS A 594 -67.35 24.68 -61.64
C LYS A 594 -67.51 23.15 -61.79
N ASP A 595 -66.40 22.43 -61.99
CA ASP A 595 -66.37 20.97 -62.17
C ASP A 595 -65.62 20.21 -61.04
N SER A 596 -65.36 20.84 -59.88
CA SER A 596 -64.62 20.22 -58.76
C SER A 596 -65.46 20.11 -57.50
N HIS A 597 -65.51 18.91 -56.91
CA HIS A 597 -66.18 18.66 -55.62
C HIS A 597 -65.44 19.30 -54.43
N HIS A 598 -64.16 19.61 -54.59
CA HIS A 598 -63.29 20.14 -53.54
C HIS A 598 -62.72 21.53 -53.85
N ALA A 599 -62.47 22.30 -52.80
CA ALA A 599 -61.85 23.62 -52.87
C ALA A 599 -60.38 23.55 -52.43
N ALA A 600 -59.47 24.12 -53.21
CA ALA A 600 -58.08 24.24 -52.80
C ALA A 600 -57.96 25.16 -51.57
N GLN A 601 -57.35 24.65 -50.51
CA GLN A 601 -57.20 25.32 -49.23
C GLN A 601 -55.71 25.52 -48.92
N HIS A 602 -55.37 26.75 -48.53
CA HIS A 602 -54.03 27.13 -48.08
C HIS A 602 -54.10 27.57 -46.63
N GLY A 603 -53.23 27.08 -45.76
CA GLY A 603 -53.27 27.39 -44.35
C GLY A 603 -51.89 27.56 -43.72
N MET A 604 -51.90 28.07 -42.50
CA MET A 604 -50.72 28.14 -41.63
C MET A 604 -51.05 27.52 -40.28
N GLU A 605 -50.13 26.76 -39.73
CA GLU A 605 -50.24 26.13 -38.42
C GLU A 605 -49.04 26.50 -37.56
N LEU A 606 -49.31 27.03 -36.37
CA LEU A 606 -48.30 27.28 -35.34
C LEU A 606 -48.55 26.30 -34.20
N GLY A 607 -47.61 25.39 -33.97
CA GLY A 607 -47.78 24.32 -32.99
C GLY A 607 -46.57 24.08 -32.12
N VAL A 608 -46.80 23.37 -31.01
CA VAL A 608 -45.78 22.88 -30.09
C VAL A 608 -45.91 21.35 -30.00
N LYS A 609 -44.79 20.65 -30.17
CA LYS A 609 -44.65 19.20 -29.91
C LYS A 609 -43.96 19.01 -28.56
N ILE A 610 -44.60 18.28 -27.65
CA ILE A 610 -44.11 17.99 -26.30
C ILE A 610 -43.87 16.47 -26.17
N PRO A 611 -42.61 16.02 -26.08
CA PRO A 611 -42.31 14.60 -25.82
C PRO A 611 -42.52 14.21 -24.35
N THR A 612 -43.11 13.04 -24.10
CA THR A 612 -43.49 12.61 -22.74
C THR A 612 -42.61 11.54 -22.12
N ILE A 613 -41.83 10.82 -22.91
CA ILE A 613 -40.97 9.73 -22.45
C ILE A 613 -39.52 10.21 -22.38
N ASN A 614 -38.89 10.06 -21.21
CA ASN A 614 -37.46 10.29 -21.02
C ASN A 614 -36.67 9.11 -21.60
N THR A 615 -35.91 9.32 -22.67
CA THR A 615 -35.15 8.27 -23.37
C THR A 615 -33.66 8.28 -23.01
N ASN A 616 -33.12 7.12 -22.64
CA ASN A 616 -31.70 6.90 -22.31
C ASN A 616 -30.92 6.51 -23.58
N TYR A 617 -29.87 7.26 -23.96
CA TYR A 617 -29.21 7.08 -25.27
C TYR A 617 -27.84 6.38 -25.20
N TYR A 618 -27.10 6.45 -24.08
CA TYR A 618 -25.78 5.81 -23.97
C TYR A 618 -25.48 5.32 -22.55
N SER A 619 -24.87 4.13 -22.40
CA SER A 619 -24.38 3.60 -21.13
C SER A 619 -22.98 3.01 -21.32
N PHE A 620 -21.98 3.58 -20.64
CA PHE A 620 -20.61 3.09 -20.63
C PHE A 620 -20.10 3.07 -19.18
N LEU A 621 -19.58 1.95 -18.65
CA LEU A 621 -18.99 1.86 -17.30
C LEU A 621 -19.78 2.56 -16.15
N GLY A 622 -21.12 2.56 -16.19
CA GLY A 622 -21.95 3.21 -15.16
C GLY A 622 -22.15 4.74 -15.30
N THR A 623 -21.63 5.37 -16.36
CA THR A 623 -22.05 6.71 -16.82
C THR A 623 -23.23 6.57 -17.78
N LYS A 624 -24.34 7.28 -17.49
CA LYS A 624 -25.51 7.38 -18.37
C LYS A 624 -25.45 8.72 -19.08
N LEU A 625 -25.39 8.70 -20.41
CA LEU A 625 -25.53 9.90 -21.24
C LEU A 625 -27.01 10.04 -21.61
N GLU A 626 -27.67 11.06 -21.08
CA GLU A 626 -29.10 11.32 -21.30
C GLU A 626 -29.25 12.56 -22.20
N TYR A 627 -29.85 12.39 -23.38
CA TYR A 627 -30.30 13.49 -24.24
C TYR A 627 -31.80 13.68 -24.04
N ARG A 628 -32.24 14.91 -23.74
CA ARG A 628 -33.66 15.25 -23.62
C ARG A 628 -34.01 16.39 -24.56
N ARG A 629 -34.96 16.17 -25.47
CA ARG A 629 -35.68 17.26 -26.16
C ARG A 629 -36.75 17.77 -25.22
N LEU A 630 -36.74 19.07 -24.86
CA LEU A 630 -37.71 19.62 -23.89
C LEU A 630 -39.03 19.98 -24.56
N TYR A 631 -38.98 20.60 -25.74
CA TYR A 631 -40.13 20.94 -26.59
C TYR A 631 -39.65 21.31 -27.99
N SER A 632 -40.56 21.32 -28.97
CA SER A 632 -40.31 21.88 -30.31
C SER A 632 -41.46 22.76 -30.74
N VAL A 633 -41.18 23.99 -31.15
CA VAL A 633 -42.16 24.89 -31.76
C VAL A 633 -42.01 24.79 -33.28
N TYR A 634 -43.11 24.73 -34.02
CA TYR A 634 -43.07 24.66 -35.48
C TYR A 634 -44.08 25.61 -36.12
N LEU A 635 -43.70 26.14 -37.28
CA LEU A 635 -44.56 26.91 -38.17
C LEU A 635 -44.66 26.19 -39.51
N ASN A 636 -45.86 25.74 -39.82
CA ASN A 636 -46.17 24.91 -40.98
C ASN A 636 -47.05 25.67 -41.97
N TYR A 637 -46.73 25.53 -43.25
CA TYR A 637 -47.65 25.82 -44.34
C TYR A 637 -48.45 24.55 -44.67
N VAL A 638 -49.76 24.70 -44.87
CA VAL A 638 -50.68 23.60 -45.13
C VAL A 638 -51.34 23.80 -46.49
N PHE A 639 -51.32 22.78 -47.32
CA PHE A 639 -52.11 22.69 -48.53
C PHE A 639 -53.10 21.52 -48.38
N ALA A 640 -54.38 21.77 -48.62
CA ALA A 640 -55.39 20.73 -48.59
C ALA A 640 -56.26 20.77 -49.85
N TYR A 641 -56.62 19.57 -50.32
CA TYR A 641 -57.44 19.34 -51.50
C TYR A 641 -58.51 18.29 -51.20
#